data_AF-A0AA35WS78-F1
#
_entry.id   AF-A0AA35WS78-F1
#
_cell.length_a   1.000
_cell.length_b   1.000
_cell.length_c   1.000
_cell.angle_alpha   90.00
_cell.angle_beta   90.00
_cell.angle_gamma   90.00
#
_symmetry.space_group_name_H-M   'P 1'
#
loop_
_entity.id
_entity.type
_entity.pdbx_description
1 polymer ?
#
loop_
_entity_poly.entity_id
_entity_poly.type
_entity_poly.pdbx_seq_one_letter_code
_entity_poly.pdbx_strand_id
1 'polypeptide(L)'
;MVAKVSFNYCQFEKQKIKESYEPQHGGVAIHIRNFQLPVYVPHTRPLLEVEFSNCTFRDNIPKPNASSTSLYAAESHNGVLFIQGIDSATFSGCMFVNNNCSGIVSIQSLLIIRGENIIHNNTGVRGGGMVLCSRSIIFLHNNSLLNITENRAKEFGGGIYVESECDQDVPHCFFQVNNTHITFNDTRVSLVNNTALAVMVVVVGQRNGTAPGAVKAIAGTNTSLGSLQTTQDVTVSCTPLNYTVYTSLSRTKIELRVQHSLLSPAPTLKINRTFVKVNLKGCPIGFVLSSGTCTCSETLAGKPGVDCFLEPYPTIRRSSYSWIGYHNSSDPSKSGIIYQKYCPSGYCHVGTVDINSSEISFEQNSQCAHFRMGLLCGSCPPNMSAIFGSPKCKVCSNKFLSLIIALAVAGVALVAFLNLSNLTVTSGEINGLTFYANVMQITLKNVSKTDGVIFSFISWLNLDLGVHTCFYNGMDAFGKVFLQFVFPTYLFALAFLIIFLCRKYQRLANCMGNNAVKVLATLFFISYAKLLRIIVLVFNVSIFTYPDNSSEWRWTEDGSILFARGKHLALVVCGFGAVCFSLPFTAILTFHPCMQRSSKKCFKWIHRLKPLLDAYSGVYKDRYRFWTGLLLFARLYLFLTFAVDVHQISYYKSLSVLFVCLLVLSLGWMFGGVYKDCRLDVLEASYIINLALFSGASLNGSVSQERIAEISIGVAFATFLFTLIWKFRTLRVFKRVAAFVSQREDATVGTVPSRNISWFSISDHHGEGNDGSLDRESQPLLP
;
A
#
# COMPACT_ATOMS: atom_id res chain seq x y z
N MET A 1 37.79 49.68 35.91
CA MET A 1 37.76 50.10 34.49
C MET A 1 36.49 49.49 33.91
N VAL A 2 35.61 50.28 33.29
CA VAL A 2 34.39 49.75 32.66
C VAL A 2 34.63 49.76 31.15
N ALA A 3 34.63 48.59 30.53
CA ALA A 3 34.63 48.44 29.09
C ALA A 3 33.18 48.36 28.64
N LYS A 4 32.72 49.36 27.89
CA LYS A 4 31.38 49.37 27.30
C LYS A 4 31.48 49.14 25.80
N VAL A 5 30.76 48.15 25.29
CA VAL A 5 30.67 47.83 23.86
C VAL A 5 29.23 47.98 23.41
N SER A 6 28.99 48.83 22.42
CA SER A 6 27.64 49.08 21.90
C SER A 6 27.54 48.72 20.43
N PHE A 7 26.53 47.91 20.09
CA PHE A 7 26.14 47.51 18.75
C PHE A 7 24.81 48.18 18.41
N ASN A 8 24.82 49.06 17.43
CA ASN A 8 23.62 49.81 17.02
C ASN A 8 23.33 49.54 15.54
N TYR A 9 22.07 49.21 15.22
CA TYR A 9 21.60 48.99 13.84
C TYR A 9 22.39 47.92 13.08
N CYS A 10 22.82 46.85 13.75
CA CYS A 10 23.63 45.80 13.12
C CYS A 10 22.76 44.74 12.42
N GLN A 11 23.28 44.15 11.32
CA GLN A 11 22.64 43.06 10.60
C GLN A 11 23.61 41.90 10.40
N PHE A 12 23.27 40.74 10.95
CA PHE A 12 24.03 39.49 10.84
C PHE A 12 23.18 38.45 10.13
N GLU A 13 23.27 38.43 8.80
CA GLU A 13 22.49 37.54 7.96
C GLU A 13 23.36 36.45 7.31
N LYS A 14 22.84 35.22 7.26
CA LYS A 14 23.43 34.08 6.52
C LYS A 14 24.88 33.78 6.88
N GLN A 15 25.29 34.07 8.11
CA GLN A 15 26.63 33.75 8.59
C GLN A 15 26.78 32.22 8.69
N LYS A 16 27.95 31.76 8.23
CA LYS A 16 28.42 30.38 8.34
C LYS A 16 29.75 30.42 9.06
N ILE A 17 29.90 29.72 10.18
CA ILE A 17 31.15 29.74 10.96
C ILE A 17 32.35 29.37 10.08
N LYS A 18 33.41 30.20 10.10
CA LYS A 18 34.80 29.78 9.86
C LYS A 18 35.39 29.43 11.22
N GLU A 19 35.95 28.23 11.32
CA GLU A 19 36.64 27.60 12.47
C GLU A 19 36.76 28.47 13.73
N SER A 20 35.95 28.14 14.75
CA SER A 20 36.20 28.55 16.13
C SER A 20 37.33 27.69 16.71
N TYR A 21 38.31 28.32 17.36
CA TYR A 21 39.48 27.66 17.95
C TYR A 21 39.16 26.79 19.18
N GLU A 22 37.94 26.84 19.72
CA GLU A 22 37.49 26.02 20.86
C GLU A 22 36.40 25.00 20.46
N PRO A 23 36.56 23.71 20.78
CA PRO A 23 35.73 22.63 20.26
C PRO A 23 34.38 22.40 20.98
N GLN A 24 34.02 23.19 22.01
CA GLN A 24 32.86 22.88 22.87
C GLN A 24 31.73 23.92 22.86
N HIS A 25 31.99 25.20 22.55
CA HIS A 25 30.98 26.27 22.58
C HIS A 25 31.26 27.34 21.50
N GLY A 26 30.23 27.86 20.82
CA GLY A 26 30.46 28.86 19.77
C GLY A 26 29.25 29.72 19.39
N GLY A 27 29.54 31.01 19.14
CA GLY A 27 28.62 31.98 18.54
C GLY A 27 28.72 31.99 17.00
N VAL A 28 27.61 31.83 16.28
CA VAL A 28 27.59 31.79 14.80
C VAL A 28 27.79 33.18 14.20
N ALA A 29 27.22 34.22 14.80
CA ALA A 29 27.35 35.60 14.35
C ALA A 29 28.27 36.40 15.28
N ILE A 30 28.07 36.28 16.59
CA ILE A 30 28.84 37.00 17.60
C ILE A 30 29.17 36.06 18.76
N HIS A 31 30.44 36.05 19.15
CA HIS A 31 30.93 35.41 20.37
C HIS A 31 31.62 36.47 21.22
N ILE A 32 31.06 36.78 22.40
CA ILE A 32 31.66 37.70 23.37
C ILE A 32 31.95 36.93 24.66
N ARG A 33 33.22 36.98 25.07
CA ARG A 33 33.72 36.32 26.28
C ARG A 33 34.61 37.27 27.05
N ASN A 34 34.38 37.37 28.35
CA ASN A 34 35.32 38.02 29.27
C ASN A 34 36.34 36.97 29.74
N PHE A 35 37.56 36.95 29.16
CA PHE A 35 38.60 35.97 29.51
C PHE A 35 39.17 36.24 30.91
N GLN A 36 39.22 35.22 31.77
CA GLN A 36 40.09 35.23 32.95
C GLN A 36 41.50 34.75 32.58
N LEU A 37 42.52 35.48 32.99
CA LEU A 37 43.83 34.89 33.23
C LEU A 37 43.78 34.14 34.56
N PRO A 38 44.36 32.93 34.67
CA PRO A 38 44.37 32.18 35.92
C PRO A 38 45.45 32.73 36.84
N VAL A 39 45.28 33.94 37.38
CA VAL A 39 46.15 34.45 38.46
C VAL A 39 45.33 35.21 39.51
N TYR A 40 45.48 34.71 40.73
CA TYR A 40 44.99 35.15 42.03
C TYR A 40 45.19 36.67 42.29
N VAL A 41 44.24 37.54 41.91
CA VAL A 41 44.12 38.88 42.53
C VAL A 41 42.62 39.23 42.69
N PRO A 42 42.08 39.37 43.91
CA PRO A 42 40.63 39.47 44.12
C PRO A 42 39.94 40.79 43.75
N HIS A 43 40.62 41.88 43.38
CA HIS A 43 39.99 43.22 43.48
C HIS A 43 40.11 44.21 42.30
N THR A 44 40.42 43.78 41.08
CA THR A 44 40.31 44.67 39.91
C THR A 44 39.80 43.96 38.66
N ARG A 45 38.54 43.49 38.67
CA ARG A 45 37.87 43.07 37.42
C ARG A 45 37.50 44.30 36.59
N PRO A 46 37.81 44.36 35.28
CA PRO A 46 37.17 45.32 34.39
C PRO A 46 35.73 44.87 34.15
N LEU A 47 34.76 45.75 34.45
CA LEU A 47 33.34 45.50 34.20
C LEU A 47 33.10 45.54 32.68
N LEU A 48 32.53 44.49 32.11
CA LEU A 48 32.19 44.43 30.69
C LEU A 48 30.67 44.59 30.53
N GLU A 49 30.26 45.73 29.97
CA GLU A 49 28.88 46.01 29.62
C GLU A 49 28.71 45.98 28.11
N VAL A 50 27.73 45.23 27.63
CA VAL A 50 27.40 45.11 26.21
C VAL A 50 25.99 45.61 25.96
N GLU A 51 25.80 46.42 24.92
CA GLU A 51 24.50 46.97 24.54
C GLU A 51 24.20 46.67 23.08
N PHE A 52 23.06 46.05 22.80
CA PHE A 52 22.53 45.80 21.47
C PHE A 52 21.25 46.61 21.26
N SER A 53 21.29 47.53 20.31
CA SER A 53 20.15 48.36 19.93
C SER A 53 19.80 48.16 18.46
N ASN A 54 18.55 47.80 18.16
CA ASN A 54 18.02 47.61 16.80
C ASN A 54 18.86 46.64 15.94
N CYS A 55 19.36 45.56 16.53
CA CYS A 55 20.19 44.57 15.84
C CYS A 55 19.36 43.38 15.33
N THR A 56 19.65 42.88 14.13
CA THR A 56 18.98 41.73 13.52
C THR A 56 19.95 40.59 13.23
N PHE A 57 19.62 39.38 13.67
CA PHE A 57 20.36 38.15 13.43
C PHE A 57 19.44 37.16 12.70
N ARG A 58 19.71 36.88 11.42
CA ARG A 58 18.79 36.13 10.56
C ARG A 58 19.46 35.04 9.70
N ASP A 59 18.76 33.92 9.52
CA ASP A 59 19.13 32.84 8.58
C ASP A 59 20.55 32.27 8.79
N ASN A 60 21.06 32.29 10.02
CA ASN A 60 22.41 31.83 10.33
C ASN A 60 22.46 30.31 10.56
N ILE A 61 23.55 29.67 10.12
CA ILE A 61 23.68 28.20 10.12
C ILE A 61 25.01 27.79 10.77
N PRO A 62 25.00 26.97 11.84
CA PRO A 62 26.23 26.43 12.43
C PRO A 62 26.87 25.40 11.49
N LYS A 63 28.21 25.29 11.51
CA LYS A 63 28.95 24.25 10.77
C LYS A 63 29.00 22.97 11.64
N PRO A 64 28.76 21.76 11.11
CA PRO A 64 28.89 20.53 11.89
C PRO A 64 30.35 20.30 12.30
N ASN A 65 30.61 20.14 13.60
CA ASN A 65 31.93 19.80 14.13
C ASN A 65 32.23 18.33 13.79
N ALA A 66 33.20 18.09 12.91
CA ALA A 66 33.60 16.74 12.49
C ALA A 66 34.62 16.06 13.43
N SER A 67 34.98 16.67 14.56
CA SER A 67 36.17 16.26 15.34
C SER A 67 35.98 16.17 16.87
N SER A 68 34.76 16.10 17.40
CA SER A 68 34.53 15.79 18.83
C SER A 68 33.92 14.40 18.99
N THR A 69 34.69 13.46 19.52
CA THR A 69 34.30 12.07 19.81
C THR A 69 33.29 11.93 20.97
N SER A 70 32.86 13.03 21.58
CA SER A 70 31.67 13.10 22.43
C SER A 70 30.56 13.87 21.71
N LEU A 71 29.74 13.13 20.94
CA LEU A 71 28.65 13.65 20.10
C LEU A 71 27.59 14.50 20.86
N TYR A 72 27.59 14.46 22.20
CA TYR A 72 26.51 14.98 23.04
C TYR A 72 26.79 16.33 23.71
N ALA A 73 28.05 16.78 23.82
CA ALA A 73 28.41 18.02 24.53
C ALA A 73 28.73 19.21 23.61
N ALA A 74 29.27 18.94 22.41
CA ALA A 74 29.73 20.00 21.49
C ALA A 74 28.60 20.64 20.63
N GLU A 75 27.43 20.00 20.54
CA GLU A 75 26.28 20.52 19.77
C GLU A 75 25.21 21.21 20.64
N SER A 76 25.23 21.02 21.96
CA SER A 76 24.13 21.41 22.86
C SER A 76 24.01 22.92 23.12
N HIS A 77 25.07 23.71 22.89
CA HIS A 77 25.14 25.14 23.28
C HIS A 77 25.59 26.09 22.17
N ASN A 78 25.29 25.77 20.90
CA ASN A 78 25.59 26.68 19.79
C ASN A 78 24.50 27.76 19.66
N GLY A 79 24.92 29.02 19.75
CA GLY A 79 24.05 30.19 19.67
C GLY A 79 24.39 31.09 18.49
N VAL A 80 23.43 31.85 17.98
CA VAL A 80 23.74 32.93 17.03
C VAL A 80 24.52 34.04 17.74
N LEU A 81 24.10 34.35 18.95
CA LEU A 81 24.79 35.21 19.90
C LEU A 81 25.20 34.37 21.11
N PHE A 82 26.50 34.29 21.35
CA PHE A 82 27.07 33.59 22.50
C PHE A 82 27.74 34.59 23.44
N ILE A 83 27.32 34.59 24.70
CA ILE A 83 27.76 35.51 25.75
C ILE A 83 28.23 34.71 26.96
N GLN A 84 29.45 34.97 27.42
CA GLN A 84 30.03 34.31 28.60
C GLN A 84 30.78 35.28 29.52
N GLY A 85 30.42 35.26 30.80
CA GLY A 85 31.08 36.02 31.87
C GLY A 85 30.93 37.54 31.75
N ILE A 86 29.83 38.02 31.17
CA ILE A 86 29.55 39.44 30.96
C ILE A 86 28.74 39.99 32.14
N ASP A 87 29.16 41.15 32.68
CA ASP A 87 28.50 41.77 33.84
C ASP A 87 27.08 42.24 33.52
N SER A 88 26.87 42.84 32.34
CA SER A 88 25.52 43.07 31.80
C SER A 88 25.47 43.13 30.27
N ALA A 89 24.45 42.53 29.69
CA ALA A 89 24.15 42.58 28.26
C ALA A 89 22.72 43.13 28.05
N THR A 90 22.59 44.34 27.53
CA THR A 90 21.29 45.01 27.33
C THR A 90 20.80 44.83 25.89
N PHE A 91 19.53 44.48 25.71
CA PHE A 91 18.88 44.31 24.41
C PHE A 91 17.70 45.26 24.26
N SER A 92 17.68 46.03 23.17
CA SER A 92 16.56 46.89 22.79
C SER A 92 16.29 46.86 21.29
N GLY A 93 15.05 46.55 20.87
CA GLY A 93 14.71 46.52 19.45
C GLY A 93 15.36 45.37 18.66
N CYS A 94 15.83 44.32 19.33
CA CYS A 94 16.63 43.26 18.68
C CYS A 94 15.76 42.11 18.13
N MET A 95 16.21 41.51 17.03
CA MET A 95 15.53 40.41 16.34
C MET A 95 16.46 39.21 16.10
N PHE A 96 16.05 38.01 16.50
CA PHE A 96 16.74 36.74 16.27
C PHE A 96 15.82 35.79 15.51
N VAL A 97 15.99 35.66 14.19
CA VAL A 97 14.97 35.06 13.31
C VAL A 97 15.54 33.96 12.40
N ASN A 98 14.84 32.83 12.26
CA ASN A 98 15.16 31.77 11.28
C ASN A 98 16.57 31.16 11.41
N ASN A 99 17.17 31.14 12.60
CA ASN A 99 18.51 30.58 12.78
C ASN A 99 18.44 29.06 13.00
N ASN A 100 19.37 28.31 12.41
CA ASN A 100 19.48 26.85 12.60
C ASN A 100 20.36 26.49 13.81
N CYS A 101 20.32 27.32 14.84
CA CYS A 101 20.93 27.14 16.16
C CYS A 101 20.09 27.93 17.18
N SER A 102 20.50 27.94 18.46
CA SER A 102 19.84 28.76 19.47
C SER A 102 19.97 30.25 19.14
N GLY A 103 18.93 31.06 19.40
CA GLY A 103 19.01 32.51 19.19
C GLY A 103 20.09 33.16 20.07
N ILE A 104 19.93 33.04 21.39
CA ILE A 104 20.86 33.59 22.39
C ILE A 104 21.34 32.47 23.31
N VAL A 105 22.64 32.37 23.54
CA VAL A 105 23.23 31.49 24.56
C VAL A 105 23.99 32.37 25.56
N SER A 106 23.62 32.27 26.84
CA SER A 106 24.23 33.04 27.93
C SER A 106 24.76 32.12 29.02
N ILE A 107 26.00 32.35 29.44
CA ILE A 107 26.67 31.65 30.53
C ILE A 107 27.19 32.67 31.55
N GLN A 108 26.81 32.51 32.83
CA GLN A 108 27.22 33.38 33.94
C GLN A 108 27.09 34.89 33.65
N SER A 109 25.98 35.32 33.01
CA SER A 109 25.81 36.73 32.57
C SER A 109 24.41 37.29 32.88
N LEU A 110 24.31 38.61 33.12
CA LEU A 110 23.04 39.32 33.31
C LEU A 110 22.53 39.88 31.97
N LEU A 111 21.37 39.43 31.50
CA LEU A 111 20.71 39.90 30.28
C LEU A 111 19.60 40.89 30.64
N ILE A 112 19.68 42.13 30.20
CA ILE A 112 18.69 43.17 30.47
C ILE A 112 17.84 43.41 29.22
N ILE A 113 16.52 43.26 29.32
CA ILE A 113 15.60 43.45 28.19
C ILE A 113 14.88 44.80 28.33
N ARG A 114 14.98 45.63 27.28
CA ARG A 114 14.33 46.94 27.15
C ARG A 114 13.56 47.04 25.85
N GLY A 115 12.41 47.72 25.85
CA GLY A 115 11.58 47.87 24.64
C GLY A 115 11.14 46.50 24.08
N GLU A 116 10.89 46.44 22.77
CA GLU A 116 10.44 45.22 22.08
C GLU A 116 11.63 44.41 21.52
N ASN A 117 11.68 43.11 21.83
CA ASN A 117 12.68 42.19 21.31
C ASN A 117 12.00 40.89 20.85
N ILE A 118 12.42 40.37 19.69
CA ILE A 118 11.77 39.25 19.00
C ILE A 118 12.76 38.11 18.78
N ILE A 119 12.36 36.90 19.16
CA ILE A 119 13.11 35.66 18.93
C ILE A 119 12.16 34.67 18.24
N HIS A 120 12.36 34.43 16.94
CA HIS A 120 11.38 33.76 16.11
C HIS A 120 11.96 32.64 15.22
N ASN A 121 11.29 31.49 15.17
CA ASN A 121 11.58 30.40 14.23
C ASN A 121 13.04 29.92 14.22
N ASN A 122 13.68 29.87 15.39
CA ASN A 122 15.03 29.35 15.54
C ASN A 122 14.99 27.85 15.91
N THR A 123 15.95 27.06 15.42
CA THR A 123 16.03 25.61 15.66
C THR A 123 17.34 25.24 16.35
N GLY A 124 17.28 24.94 17.64
CA GLY A 124 18.42 24.51 18.46
C GLY A 124 18.38 23.03 18.82
N VAL A 125 19.47 22.50 19.40
CA VAL A 125 19.45 21.17 20.04
C VAL A 125 18.68 21.25 21.36
N ARG A 126 19.07 22.22 22.21
CA ARG A 126 18.37 22.64 23.43
C ARG A 126 18.17 24.16 23.36
N GLY A 127 17.01 24.68 23.76
CA GLY A 127 16.81 26.14 23.81
C GLY A 127 16.82 26.82 22.44
N GLY A 128 15.84 26.51 21.57
CA GLY A 128 15.78 27.07 20.22
C GLY A 128 15.79 28.61 20.20
N GLY A 129 15.02 29.25 21.09
CA GLY A 129 15.06 30.70 21.25
C GLY A 129 16.23 31.18 22.12
N MET A 130 16.32 30.70 23.36
CA MET A 130 17.38 31.07 24.31
C MET A 130 17.87 29.87 25.12
N VAL A 131 19.16 29.88 25.46
CA VAL A 131 19.81 28.97 26.40
C VAL A 131 20.44 29.80 27.51
N LEU A 132 20.12 29.48 28.77
CA LEU A 132 20.69 30.13 29.94
C LEU A 132 21.36 29.10 30.82
N CYS A 133 22.64 29.33 31.13
CA CYS A 133 23.45 28.39 31.88
C CYS A 133 24.09 29.05 33.12
N SER A 134 24.30 28.24 34.16
CA SER A 134 24.90 28.63 35.44
C SER A 134 24.18 29.84 36.06
N ARG A 135 24.88 30.94 36.39
CA ARG A 135 24.30 32.14 37.02
C ARG A 135 23.68 33.14 36.03
N SER A 136 23.27 32.70 34.85
CA SER A 136 22.67 33.63 33.88
C SER A 136 21.26 34.06 34.30
N ILE A 137 21.00 35.36 34.25
CA ILE A 137 19.73 35.96 34.69
C ILE A 137 19.21 36.88 33.59
N ILE A 138 17.93 36.76 33.24
CA ILE A 138 17.18 37.74 32.44
C ILE A 138 16.48 38.70 33.40
N PHE A 139 16.72 39.99 33.16
CA PHE A 139 16.13 41.10 33.87
C PHE A 139 15.27 41.93 32.92
N LEU A 140 13.96 41.97 33.17
CA LEU A 140 13.01 42.72 32.36
C LEU A 140 12.85 44.14 32.92
N HIS A 141 13.13 45.15 32.08
CA HIS A 141 12.88 46.54 32.42
C HIS A 141 11.40 46.92 32.19
N ASN A 142 10.94 48.01 32.81
CA ASN A 142 9.56 48.48 32.66
C ASN A 142 9.21 48.73 31.17
N ASN A 143 7.98 48.40 30.79
CA ASN A 143 7.43 48.49 29.43
C ASN A 143 8.22 47.69 28.38
N SER A 144 8.85 46.58 28.78
CA SER A 144 9.53 45.67 27.84
C SER A 144 8.60 44.57 27.31
N LEU A 145 8.81 44.20 26.05
CA LEU A 145 8.14 43.08 25.38
C LEU A 145 9.22 42.12 24.86
N LEU A 146 9.22 40.89 25.37
CA LEU A 146 10.05 39.80 24.87
C LEU A 146 9.15 38.76 24.19
N ASN A 147 9.25 38.64 22.87
CA ASN A 147 8.39 37.77 22.07
C ASN A 147 9.18 36.58 21.50
N ILE A 148 8.97 35.39 22.05
CA ILE A 148 9.66 34.14 21.70
C ILE A 148 8.68 33.18 21.03
N THR A 149 8.74 33.07 19.71
CA THR A 149 7.70 32.38 18.92
C THR A 149 8.25 31.38 17.90
N GLU A 150 7.57 30.26 17.71
CA GLU A 150 7.88 29.24 16.69
C GLU A 150 9.29 28.62 16.76
N ASN A 151 9.96 28.71 17.90
CA ASN A 151 11.28 28.14 18.08
C ASN A 151 11.20 26.63 18.40
N ARG A 152 12.11 25.86 17.81
CA ARG A 152 12.14 24.39 17.89
C ARG A 152 13.42 23.95 18.61
N ALA A 153 13.27 22.96 19.49
CA ALA A 153 14.40 22.22 20.05
C ALA A 153 14.30 20.75 19.63
N LYS A 154 15.45 20.10 19.38
CA LYS A 154 15.54 18.66 19.13
C LYS A 154 15.33 17.85 20.41
N GLU A 155 15.81 18.35 21.55
CA GLU A 155 15.70 17.70 22.87
C GLU A 155 14.77 18.47 23.81
N PHE A 156 15.20 19.64 24.31
CA PHE A 156 14.51 20.33 25.42
C PHE A 156 14.34 21.83 25.19
N GLY A 157 13.21 22.38 25.67
CA GLY A 157 12.94 23.81 25.78
C GLY A 157 12.99 24.58 24.46
N GLY A 158 12.01 24.39 23.57
CA GLY A 158 12.02 25.05 22.24
C GLY A 158 12.14 26.58 22.29
N GLY A 159 11.49 27.23 23.27
CA GLY A 159 11.56 28.67 23.48
C GLY A 159 12.77 29.09 24.32
N ILE A 160 12.78 28.72 25.59
CA ILE A 160 13.91 28.94 26.50
C ILE A 160 14.27 27.59 27.12
N TYR A 161 15.56 27.30 27.20
CA TYR A 161 16.11 26.18 27.96
C TYR A 161 17.08 26.70 29.02
N VAL A 162 17.00 26.14 30.22
CA VAL A 162 17.81 26.56 31.35
C VAL A 162 18.46 25.32 31.96
N GLU A 163 19.77 25.37 32.12
CA GLU A 163 20.58 24.26 32.63
C GLU A 163 21.47 24.77 33.77
N SER A 164 21.47 24.03 34.89
CA SER A 164 22.22 24.43 36.09
C SER A 164 23.73 24.20 35.96
N GLU A 165 24.15 23.15 35.25
CA GLU A 165 25.53 22.66 35.26
C GLU A 165 26.12 22.65 33.85
N CYS A 166 26.65 23.80 33.40
CA CYS A 166 27.69 23.82 32.36
C CYS A 166 29.11 23.97 32.97
N ASP A 167 29.17 24.37 34.23
CA ASP A 167 30.34 24.38 35.11
C ASP A 167 29.80 24.43 36.56
N GLN A 168 30.41 23.69 37.49
CA GLN A 168 29.80 23.34 38.79
C GLN A 168 29.40 24.56 39.63
N ASP A 169 28.10 24.84 39.79
CA ASP A 169 27.53 25.68 40.86
C ASP A 169 25.98 25.68 40.87
N VAL A 170 25.40 25.95 42.04
CA VAL A 170 23.97 25.85 42.46
C VAL A 170 22.97 26.67 41.61
N PRO A 171 21.73 26.19 41.35
CA PRO A 171 20.75 26.86 40.49
C PRO A 171 20.19 28.17 41.07
N HIS A 172 20.35 29.28 40.34
CA HIS A 172 19.63 30.54 40.54
C HIS A 172 18.49 30.70 39.53
N CYS A 173 17.54 31.57 39.85
CA CYS A 173 16.35 31.78 39.05
C CYS A 173 16.63 32.78 37.93
N PHE A 174 16.36 32.36 36.70
CA PHE A 174 16.81 33.03 35.50
C PHE A 174 15.89 34.17 35.03
N PHE A 175 14.75 34.40 35.69
CA PHE A 175 13.87 35.52 35.41
C PHE A 175 13.72 36.39 36.66
N GLN A 176 14.08 37.65 36.54
CA GLN A 176 13.90 38.67 37.58
C GLN A 176 13.21 39.90 36.99
N VAL A 177 12.29 40.49 37.76
CA VAL A 177 11.61 41.74 37.41
C VAL A 177 12.03 42.77 38.45
N ASN A 178 12.37 43.99 38.03
CA ASN A 178 12.86 45.03 38.95
C ASN A 178 11.86 45.27 40.09
N ASN A 179 12.31 45.36 41.33
CA ASN A 179 11.47 45.62 42.50
C ASN A 179 11.93 46.89 43.21
N THR A 180 11.67 48.05 42.61
CA THR A 180 11.75 49.34 43.29
C THR A 180 10.53 50.16 42.87
N HIS A 181 9.52 50.23 43.75
CA HIS A 181 8.39 51.18 43.75
C HIS A 181 8.11 51.95 42.44
N ILE A 182 7.67 51.27 41.38
CA ILE A 182 7.09 51.92 40.19
C ILE A 182 5.96 51.04 39.66
N THR A 183 4.81 51.63 39.37
CA THR A 183 3.67 51.02 38.67
C THR A 183 4.12 50.45 37.32
N PHE A 184 3.96 49.14 37.13
CA PHE A 184 4.20 48.46 35.85
C PHE A 184 2.92 48.49 35.01
N ASN A 185 2.91 49.26 33.93
CA ASN A 185 1.99 49.01 32.82
C ASN A 185 2.73 48.13 31.79
N ASP A 186 2.06 47.10 31.25
CA ASP A 186 2.41 46.43 29.99
C ASP A 186 3.76 45.69 29.80
N THR A 187 4.46 45.23 30.84
CA THR A 187 5.59 44.28 30.63
C THR A 187 5.09 42.87 30.29
N ARG A 188 5.50 42.32 29.14
CA ARG A 188 4.96 41.04 28.61
C ARG A 188 6.07 40.12 28.08
N VAL A 189 6.00 38.84 28.47
CA VAL A 189 6.74 37.74 27.83
C VAL A 189 5.74 36.86 27.08
N SER A 190 5.99 36.66 25.79
CA SER A 190 5.13 35.86 24.92
C SER A 190 5.90 34.63 24.45
N LEU A 191 5.38 33.44 24.75
CA LEU A 191 5.95 32.14 24.35
C LEU A 191 4.91 31.40 23.51
N VAL A 192 5.05 31.39 22.17
CA VAL A 192 4.02 30.86 21.26
C VAL A 192 4.60 29.78 20.34
N ASN A 193 3.89 28.65 20.16
CA ASN A 193 4.23 27.60 19.18
C ASN A 193 5.65 26.98 19.31
N ASN A 194 6.19 26.84 20.53
CA ASN A 194 7.48 26.18 20.77
C ASN A 194 7.30 24.67 21.10
N THR A 195 8.24 23.78 20.72
CA THR A 195 8.07 22.31 20.80
C THR A 195 8.04 21.68 22.20
N ALA A 196 8.53 22.38 23.23
CA ALA A 196 8.47 21.97 24.64
C ALA A 196 8.51 23.22 25.54
N LEU A 197 7.68 23.26 26.60
CA LEU A 197 7.59 24.38 27.55
C LEU A 197 7.78 23.88 28.98
N ALA A 198 8.94 24.15 29.57
CA ALA A 198 9.19 24.01 31.00
C ALA A 198 9.29 25.41 31.61
N VAL A 199 8.36 25.76 32.51
CA VAL A 199 8.40 27.03 33.23
C VAL A 199 8.95 26.74 34.62
N MET A 200 10.18 27.18 34.90
CA MET A 200 10.74 27.08 36.25
C MET A 200 10.30 28.29 37.06
N VAL A 201 9.87 28.07 38.29
CA VAL A 201 9.38 29.11 39.20
C VAL A 201 10.14 29.07 40.53
N VAL A 202 10.24 30.24 41.18
CA VAL A 202 10.73 30.42 42.56
C VAL A 202 9.92 31.51 43.23
N VAL A 203 9.85 31.49 44.56
CA VAL A 203 9.34 32.62 45.33
C VAL A 203 10.49 33.53 45.73
N VAL A 204 10.36 34.84 45.45
CA VAL A 204 11.36 35.86 45.80
C VAL A 204 10.80 36.72 46.93
N GLY A 205 11.54 36.81 48.03
CA GLY A 205 11.22 37.65 49.17
C GLY A 205 11.46 39.13 48.90
N GLN A 206 10.95 40.00 49.78
CA GLN A 206 11.01 41.46 49.63
C GLN A 206 12.43 42.05 49.52
N ARG A 207 13.46 41.31 49.95
CA ARG A 207 14.89 41.69 49.85
C ARG A 207 15.62 41.03 48.67
N ASN A 208 14.90 40.59 47.64
CA ASN A 208 15.44 39.90 46.46
C ASN A 208 16.16 38.57 46.73
N GLY A 209 15.99 37.97 47.92
CA GLY A 209 16.43 36.60 48.20
C GLY A 209 15.37 35.58 47.80
N THR A 210 15.77 34.37 47.40
CA THR A 210 14.82 33.27 47.19
C THR A 210 14.30 32.74 48.53
N ALA A 211 13.05 32.32 48.55
CA ALA A 211 12.39 31.77 49.74
C ALA A 211 11.53 30.57 49.32
N PRO A 212 11.33 29.58 50.21
CA PRO A 212 10.30 28.59 49.98
C PRO A 212 8.92 29.26 50.04
N GLY A 213 7.99 28.80 49.22
CA GLY A 213 6.62 29.29 49.22
C GLY A 213 5.75 28.51 48.24
N ALA A 214 4.45 28.76 48.27
CA ALA A 214 3.50 28.05 47.43
C ALA A 214 3.07 28.91 46.23
N VAL A 215 3.13 28.31 45.05
CA VAL A 215 2.76 28.94 43.78
C VAL A 215 1.46 28.31 43.28
N LYS A 216 0.51 29.16 42.91
CA LYS A 216 -0.81 28.81 42.43
C LYS A 216 -0.90 29.11 40.93
N ALA A 217 -1.17 28.07 40.13
CA ALA A 217 -1.49 28.20 38.71
C ALA A 217 -3.02 28.19 38.50
N ILE A 218 -3.53 29.14 37.73
CA ILE A 218 -4.96 29.35 37.47
C ILE A 218 -5.17 29.52 35.97
N ALA A 219 -5.96 28.66 35.32
CA ALA A 219 -6.37 28.85 33.93
C ALA A 219 -7.37 30.02 33.78
N GLY A 220 -7.15 30.88 32.78
CA GLY A 220 -7.97 32.05 32.45
C GLY A 220 -9.31 31.72 31.80
N THR A 221 -10.29 32.59 32.01
CA THR A 221 -11.76 32.38 31.95
C THR A 221 -12.40 32.17 30.57
N ASN A 222 -11.67 31.76 29.53
CA ASN A 222 -12.28 31.51 28.20
C ASN A 222 -12.59 30.03 27.93
N THR A 223 -12.31 29.14 28.88
CA THR A 223 -12.66 27.72 28.80
C THR A 223 -13.78 27.41 29.77
N SER A 224 -14.81 26.69 29.32
CA SER A 224 -15.97 26.22 30.09
C SER A 224 -15.65 25.22 31.21
N LEU A 225 -14.38 25.16 31.63
CA LEU A 225 -13.91 24.39 32.77
C LEU A 225 -13.80 25.34 33.97
N GLY A 226 -14.50 25.04 35.06
CA GLY A 226 -14.28 25.73 36.33
C GLY A 226 -12.78 25.80 36.63
N SER A 227 -12.30 26.93 37.15
CA SER A 227 -10.86 27.19 37.31
C SER A 227 -10.19 26.05 38.09
N LEU A 228 -9.55 25.12 37.41
CA LEU A 228 -8.74 24.09 38.06
C LEU A 228 -7.50 24.80 38.59
N GLN A 229 -7.46 24.97 39.91
CA GLN A 229 -6.39 25.65 40.60
C GLN A 229 -5.43 24.58 41.11
N THR A 230 -4.19 24.64 40.65
CA THR A 230 -3.13 23.77 41.18
C THR A 230 -2.19 24.63 41.99
N THR A 231 -2.06 24.30 43.27
CA THR A 231 -1.04 24.87 44.15
C THR A 231 0.12 23.88 44.21
N GLN A 232 1.33 24.36 43.96
CA GLN A 232 2.56 23.58 44.04
C GLN A 232 3.49 24.28 45.03
N ASP A 233 4.06 23.51 45.97
CA ASP A 233 5.11 24.01 46.84
C ASP A 233 6.41 24.17 46.06
N VAL A 234 7.04 25.32 46.24
CA VAL A 234 8.26 25.72 45.55
C VAL A 234 9.34 25.94 46.60
N THR A 235 10.51 25.40 46.34
CA THR A 235 11.67 25.50 47.24
C THR A 235 12.40 26.83 47.05
N VAL A 236 13.52 26.98 47.77
CA VAL A 236 14.49 28.07 47.57
C VAL A 236 15.20 28.00 46.21
N SER A 237 15.03 26.91 45.46
CA SER A 237 15.58 26.64 44.13
C SER A 237 14.49 26.63 43.04
N CYS A 238 14.90 26.83 41.79
CA CYS A 238 13.99 26.74 40.63
C CYS A 238 13.26 25.39 40.61
N THR A 239 11.95 25.41 40.75
CA THR A 239 11.11 24.21 40.68
C THR A 239 10.30 24.22 39.37
N PRO A 240 10.24 23.12 38.59
CA PRO A 240 9.40 23.06 37.40
C PRO A 240 7.92 23.14 37.79
N LEU A 241 7.18 24.06 37.15
CA LEU A 241 5.74 24.19 37.34
C LEU A 241 5.01 23.09 36.53
N ASN A 242 4.47 22.09 37.23
CA ASN A 242 3.70 21.02 36.61
C ASN A 242 2.21 21.37 36.60
N TYR A 243 1.67 21.70 35.43
CA TYR A 243 0.24 22.00 35.27
C TYR A 243 -0.36 21.22 34.09
N THR A 244 -1.29 20.32 34.39
CA THR A 244 -2.05 19.58 33.37
C THR A 244 -3.30 20.37 33.00
N VAL A 245 -3.41 20.72 31.72
CA VAL A 245 -4.59 21.43 31.22
C VAL A 245 -5.63 20.43 30.72
N TYR A 246 -6.81 20.46 31.32
CA TYR A 246 -7.97 19.74 30.80
C TYR A 246 -8.81 20.69 29.95
N THR A 247 -9.17 20.31 28.73
CA THR A 247 -10.04 21.11 27.85
C THR A 247 -11.03 20.21 27.13
N SER A 248 -12.25 20.71 26.90
CA SER A 248 -13.27 20.08 26.06
C SER A 248 -13.21 20.55 24.60
N LEU A 249 -12.35 21.52 24.28
CA LEU A 249 -12.25 22.16 22.97
C LEU A 249 -10.89 21.89 22.33
N SER A 250 -10.90 21.34 21.12
CA SER A 250 -9.71 21.20 20.29
C SER A 250 -9.25 22.59 19.80
N ARG A 251 -7.92 22.81 19.74
CA ARG A 251 -7.30 24.08 19.30
C ARG A 251 -7.69 25.31 20.13
N THR A 252 -7.34 25.29 21.41
CA THR A 252 -7.62 26.41 22.33
C THR A 252 -6.36 27.15 22.76
N LYS A 253 -6.49 28.48 22.86
CA LYS A 253 -5.51 29.35 23.51
C LYS A 253 -5.85 29.45 24.98
N ILE A 254 -4.91 29.12 25.84
CA ILE A 254 -5.09 29.06 27.29
C ILE A 254 -4.11 30.03 27.93
N GLU A 255 -4.64 30.88 28.81
CA GLU A 255 -3.83 31.80 29.61
C GLU A 255 -3.68 31.21 31.01
N LEU A 256 -2.46 30.82 31.39
CA LEU A 256 -2.14 30.36 32.73
C LEU A 256 -1.66 31.55 33.56
N ARG A 257 -2.41 31.89 34.60
CA ARG A 257 -2.04 32.89 35.59
C ARG A 257 -1.28 32.22 36.72
N VAL A 258 -0.09 32.73 37.03
CA VAL A 258 0.75 32.25 38.14
C VAL A 258 0.70 33.28 39.28
N GLN A 259 0.36 32.86 40.49
CA GLN A 259 0.23 33.70 41.68
C GLN A 259 0.89 33.07 42.90
N HIS A 260 1.36 33.88 43.85
CA HIS A 260 1.77 33.40 45.16
C HIS A 260 0.53 33.10 46.04
N SER A 261 0.50 31.98 46.76
CA SER A 261 -0.52 31.73 47.77
C SER A 261 0.00 32.12 49.15
N LEU A 262 -0.51 33.22 49.72
CA LEU A 262 -0.18 33.62 51.09
C LEU A 262 -0.89 32.71 52.10
N LEU A 263 -0.16 32.24 53.12
CA LEU A 263 -0.67 31.47 54.25
C LEU A 263 -1.20 32.35 55.41
N SER A 264 -1.26 33.67 55.28
CA SER A 264 -1.94 34.54 56.25
C SER A 264 -2.45 35.86 55.64
N PRO A 265 -3.49 36.50 56.22
CA PRO A 265 -4.08 37.71 55.68
C PRO A 265 -3.27 38.94 56.14
N ALA A 266 -2.23 39.31 55.38
CA ALA A 266 -1.63 40.63 55.50
C ALA A 266 -2.31 41.60 54.52
N PRO A 267 -2.83 42.75 54.97
CA PRO A 267 -3.51 43.69 54.08
C PRO A 267 -2.47 44.44 53.24
N THR A 268 -2.75 44.60 51.95
CA THR A 268 -2.09 45.50 50.97
C THR A 268 -0.80 45.06 50.25
N LEU A 269 -0.65 43.78 49.89
CA LEU A 269 0.26 43.42 48.79
C LEU A 269 -0.50 43.39 47.46
N LYS A 270 -0.29 44.40 46.59
CA LYS A 270 -0.71 44.35 45.18
C LYS A 270 0.12 43.28 44.47
N ILE A 271 -0.46 42.08 44.31
CA ILE A 271 0.17 40.95 43.63
C ILE A 271 0.18 41.22 42.12
N ASN A 272 1.38 41.46 41.55
CA ASN A 272 1.56 41.50 40.10
C ASN A 272 1.27 40.12 39.50
N ARG A 273 0.49 40.10 38.40
CA ARG A 273 -0.04 38.88 37.79
C ARG A 273 0.80 38.51 36.58
N THR A 274 1.51 37.38 36.65
CA THR A 274 2.24 36.83 35.50
C THR A 274 1.30 35.90 34.71
N PHE A 275 1.26 36.07 33.39
CA PHE A 275 0.45 35.23 32.49
C PHE A 275 1.36 34.48 31.52
N VAL A 276 1.12 33.17 31.38
CA VAL A 276 1.76 32.30 30.38
C VAL A 276 0.70 31.91 29.36
N LYS A 277 0.92 32.24 28.09
CA LYS A 277 0.02 31.86 26.98
C LYS A 277 0.43 30.52 26.41
N VAL A 278 -0.49 29.56 26.36
CA VAL A 278 -0.29 28.21 25.82
C VAL A 278 -1.27 27.98 24.67
N ASN A 279 -0.80 27.44 23.55
CA ASN A 279 -1.65 27.09 22.40
C ASN A 279 -1.71 25.57 22.26
N LEU A 280 -2.89 24.98 22.42
CA LEU A 280 -3.07 23.54 22.29
C LEU A 280 -3.24 23.13 20.82
N LYS A 281 -2.56 22.06 20.42
CA LYS A 281 -2.74 21.44 19.10
C LYS A 281 -4.01 20.60 19.05
N GLY A 282 -4.53 20.36 17.85
CA GLY A 282 -5.62 19.41 17.64
C GLY A 282 -5.18 17.96 17.89
N CYS A 283 -6.14 17.05 18.05
CA CYS A 283 -5.84 15.63 18.06
C CYS A 283 -5.28 15.19 16.70
N PRO A 284 -4.34 14.21 16.67
CA PRO A 284 -3.84 13.64 15.42
C PRO A 284 -4.96 13.05 14.56
N ILE A 285 -4.75 12.99 13.24
CA ILE A 285 -5.68 12.33 12.30
C ILE A 285 -5.81 10.86 12.73
N GLY A 286 -6.99 10.47 13.22
CA GLY A 286 -7.15 9.17 13.89
C GLY A 286 -7.96 9.26 15.16
N PHE A 287 -7.84 10.41 15.80
CA PHE A 287 -8.16 10.60 17.19
C PHE A 287 -9.16 11.74 17.35
N VAL A 288 -10.05 11.59 18.33
CA VAL A 288 -11.07 12.57 18.70
C VAL A 288 -10.86 12.92 20.16
N LEU A 289 -11.02 14.19 20.50
CA LEU A 289 -10.90 14.66 21.88
C LEU A 289 -12.10 14.14 22.69
N SER A 290 -11.85 13.33 23.71
CA SER A 290 -12.85 12.80 24.63
C SER A 290 -12.35 12.95 26.07
N SER A 291 -13.11 13.65 26.92
CA SER A 291 -12.78 13.84 28.34
C SER A 291 -11.36 14.40 28.60
N GLY A 292 -10.87 15.29 27.71
CA GLY A 292 -9.56 15.94 27.87
C GLY A 292 -8.36 15.14 27.36
N THR A 293 -8.56 13.93 26.82
CA THR A 293 -7.52 13.14 26.14
C THR A 293 -7.95 12.78 24.72
N CYS A 294 -6.99 12.56 23.82
CA CYS A 294 -7.29 12.15 22.45
C CYS A 294 -7.52 10.63 22.40
N THR A 295 -8.75 10.19 22.13
CA THR A 295 -9.10 8.76 22.00
C THR A 295 -9.24 8.38 20.54
N CYS A 296 -9.21 7.08 20.18
CA CYS A 296 -9.53 6.65 18.81
C CYS A 296 -10.88 7.25 18.35
N SER A 297 -10.95 7.68 17.10
CA SER A 297 -12.20 8.06 16.44
C SER A 297 -13.20 6.91 16.43
N GLU A 298 -14.49 7.21 16.44
CA GLU A 298 -15.58 6.21 16.41
C GLU A 298 -15.48 5.28 15.18
N THR A 299 -14.94 5.77 14.06
CA THR A 299 -14.70 4.96 12.85
C THR A 299 -13.73 3.80 13.09
N LEU A 300 -12.79 3.99 14.02
CA LEU A 300 -11.73 3.03 14.34
C LEU A 300 -11.97 2.30 15.68
N ALA A 301 -12.61 2.96 16.64
CA ALA A 301 -12.88 2.42 17.96
C ALA A 301 -13.74 1.14 17.85
N GLY A 302 -13.30 0.08 18.54
CA GLY A 302 -14.00 -1.21 18.55
C GLY A 302 -13.91 -2.01 17.24
N LYS A 303 -13.08 -1.59 16.26
CA LYS A 303 -12.81 -2.40 15.07
C LYS A 303 -11.81 -3.51 15.41
N PRO A 304 -12.04 -4.74 14.91
CA PRO A 304 -11.19 -5.88 15.24
C PRO A 304 -9.77 -5.71 14.69
N GLY A 305 -8.78 -5.77 15.58
CA GLY A 305 -7.37 -5.66 15.23
C GLY A 305 -6.94 -4.25 14.85
N VAL A 306 -7.55 -3.21 15.44
CA VAL A 306 -7.14 -1.81 15.32
C VAL A 306 -6.93 -1.24 16.73
N ASP A 307 -5.71 -0.80 17.01
CA ASP A 307 -5.32 -0.20 18.28
C ASP A 307 -4.69 1.17 18.02
N CYS A 308 -5.11 2.22 18.74
CA CYS A 308 -4.48 3.55 18.62
C CYS A 308 -3.61 3.83 19.85
N PHE A 309 -2.37 4.24 19.62
CA PHE A 309 -1.39 4.61 20.62
C PHE A 309 -1.06 6.11 20.49
N LEU A 310 -0.95 6.81 21.62
CA LEU A 310 -0.50 8.21 21.64
C LEU A 310 0.98 8.36 21.98
N GLU A 311 1.52 7.45 22.80
CA GLU A 311 2.89 7.48 23.32
C GLU A 311 3.70 6.30 22.77
N PRO A 312 4.98 6.48 22.40
CA PRO A 312 5.76 7.73 22.42
C PRO A 312 5.42 8.70 21.26
N TYR A 313 4.70 8.25 20.25
CA TYR A 313 4.19 9.08 19.14
C TYR A 313 2.83 8.54 18.65
N PRO A 314 1.96 9.41 18.09
CA PRO A 314 0.61 9.00 17.68
C PRO A 314 0.63 8.00 16.52
N THR A 315 0.22 6.78 16.81
CA THR A 315 0.31 5.64 15.90
C THR A 315 -0.99 4.86 15.91
N ILE A 316 -1.43 4.43 14.73
CA ILE A 316 -2.55 3.50 14.59
C ILE A 316 -2.00 2.16 14.13
N ARG A 317 -2.06 1.16 15.01
CA ARG A 317 -1.65 -0.20 14.72
C ARG A 317 -2.83 -0.97 14.17
N ARG A 318 -2.64 -1.61 13.02
CA ARG A 318 -3.57 -2.64 12.53
C ARG A 318 -2.90 -4.00 12.58
N SER A 319 -3.61 -5.04 13.01
CA SER A 319 -3.14 -6.44 13.05
C SER A 319 -3.87 -7.36 12.05
N SER A 320 -4.88 -6.82 11.35
CA SER A 320 -5.74 -7.54 10.43
C SER A 320 -5.47 -7.18 8.95
N TYR A 321 -6.12 -7.91 8.03
CA TYR A 321 -6.18 -7.61 6.58
C TYR A 321 -7.00 -6.35 6.24
N SER A 322 -7.29 -5.51 7.24
CA SER A 322 -7.96 -4.23 7.04
C SER A 322 -7.03 -3.22 6.39
N TRP A 323 -7.62 -2.16 5.85
CA TRP A 323 -6.91 -1.01 5.33
C TRP A 323 -7.51 0.25 5.94
N ILE A 324 -6.64 1.16 6.41
CA ILE A 324 -7.04 2.42 7.03
C ILE A 324 -6.45 3.55 6.20
N GLY A 325 -7.25 4.54 5.82
CA GLY A 325 -6.75 5.67 5.04
C GLY A 325 -7.34 6.98 5.48
N TYR A 326 -6.71 8.06 5.04
CA TYR A 326 -7.28 9.39 5.15
C TYR A 326 -7.61 9.90 3.74
N HIS A 327 -8.88 10.20 3.52
CA HIS A 327 -9.32 10.84 2.29
C HIS A 327 -9.35 12.34 2.49
N ASN A 328 -8.58 13.05 1.67
CA ASN A 328 -8.60 14.50 1.61
C ASN A 328 -9.42 14.91 0.38
N SER A 329 -10.65 15.33 0.61
CA SER A 329 -11.57 15.84 -0.41
C SER A 329 -11.54 17.37 -0.44
N SER A 330 -11.78 17.95 -1.61
CA SER A 330 -12.00 19.40 -1.75
C SER A 330 -13.25 19.88 -1.00
N ASP A 331 -14.18 18.98 -0.72
CA ASP A 331 -15.29 19.20 0.21
C ASP A 331 -14.89 18.78 1.63
N PRO A 332 -14.74 19.72 2.58
CA PRO A 332 -14.31 19.43 3.95
C PRO A 332 -15.22 18.44 4.69
N SER A 333 -16.50 18.37 4.31
CA SER A 333 -17.47 17.44 4.92
C SER A 333 -17.18 15.97 4.59
N LYS A 334 -16.45 15.73 3.49
CA LYS A 334 -16.04 14.39 3.01
C LYS A 334 -14.59 14.05 3.34
N SER A 335 -13.90 14.93 4.04
CA SER A 335 -12.51 14.68 4.46
C SER A 335 -12.49 13.94 5.78
N GLY A 336 -11.85 12.78 5.82
CA GLY A 336 -11.93 11.91 7.00
C GLY A 336 -11.20 10.60 6.88
N ILE A 337 -11.22 9.86 7.99
CA ILE A 337 -10.68 8.52 8.05
C ILE A 337 -11.66 7.52 7.46
N ILE A 338 -11.11 6.59 6.69
CA ILE A 338 -11.82 5.49 6.09
C ILE A 338 -11.23 4.21 6.66
N TYR A 339 -12.09 3.38 7.22
CA TYR A 339 -11.76 2.02 7.61
C TYR A 339 -12.40 1.07 6.61
N GLN A 340 -11.57 0.26 5.95
CA GLN A 340 -12.03 -0.85 5.14
C GLN A 340 -11.65 -2.17 5.82
N LYS A 341 -12.65 -3.01 6.07
CA LYS A 341 -12.46 -4.31 6.73
C LYS A 341 -11.54 -5.25 5.92
N TYR A 342 -11.48 -5.08 4.60
CA TYR A 342 -10.70 -5.93 3.69
C TYR A 342 -9.90 -5.13 2.67
N CYS A 343 -8.60 -5.36 2.67
CA CYS A 343 -7.70 -4.94 1.61
C CYS A 343 -7.75 -5.95 0.43
N PRO A 344 -7.58 -5.48 -0.82
CA PRO A 344 -7.42 -6.36 -1.97
C PRO A 344 -6.30 -7.39 -1.75
N SER A 345 -6.53 -8.61 -2.21
CA SER A 345 -5.59 -9.73 -2.01
C SER A 345 -4.21 -9.39 -2.59
N GLY A 346 -3.18 -9.52 -1.75
CA GLY A 346 -1.78 -9.25 -2.08
C GLY A 346 -1.42 -7.76 -2.18
N TYR A 347 -2.31 -6.82 -1.86
CA TYR A 347 -2.01 -5.38 -1.98
C TYR A 347 -1.51 -4.77 -0.66
N CYS A 348 -1.90 -5.32 0.48
CA CYS A 348 -1.46 -4.88 1.80
C CYS A 348 -0.47 -5.86 2.44
N HIS A 349 0.38 -5.36 3.33
CA HIS A 349 1.19 -6.19 4.22
C HIS A 349 0.31 -7.01 5.16
N VAL A 350 0.66 -8.30 5.27
CA VAL A 350 0.02 -9.26 6.18
C VAL A 350 0.66 -9.14 7.56
N GLY A 351 -0.16 -9.07 8.61
CA GLY A 351 0.30 -8.95 9.99
C GLY A 351 0.14 -7.54 10.56
N THR A 352 0.93 -7.23 11.60
CA THR A 352 0.88 -5.96 12.32
C THR A 352 1.61 -4.86 11.56
N VAL A 353 0.92 -3.76 11.28
CA VAL A 353 1.49 -2.55 10.67
C VAL A 353 1.14 -1.33 11.51
N ASP A 354 2.16 -0.53 11.80
CA ASP A 354 2.04 0.74 12.50
C ASP A 354 1.94 1.89 11.47
N ILE A 355 0.90 2.71 11.62
CA ILE A 355 0.60 3.84 10.75
C ILE A 355 0.85 5.12 11.56
N ASN A 356 1.87 5.87 11.17
CA ASN A 356 2.18 7.13 11.82
C ASN A 356 1.12 8.19 11.48
N SER A 357 0.69 8.91 12.50
CA SER A 357 -0.30 9.97 12.38
C SER A 357 0.17 11.25 13.06
N SER A 358 -0.17 12.39 12.47
CA SER A 358 0.03 13.70 13.07
C SER A 358 -1.21 14.56 12.87
N GLU A 359 -1.17 15.82 13.30
CA GLU A 359 -2.26 16.78 13.04
C GLU A 359 -2.44 17.07 11.54
N ILE A 360 -1.40 16.91 10.71
CA ILE A 360 -1.38 17.37 9.32
C ILE A 360 -1.10 16.23 8.33
N SER A 361 -0.49 15.13 8.79
CA SER A 361 -0.09 14.01 7.94
C SER A 361 -0.60 12.67 8.45
N PHE A 362 -0.91 11.78 7.51
CA PHE A 362 -1.34 10.42 7.77
C PHE A 362 -0.60 9.46 6.81
N GLU A 363 0.27 8.61 7.33
CA GLU A 363 1.20 7.79 6.53
C GLU A 363 0.55 6.50 6.00
N GLN A 364 -0.53 6.62 5.24
CA GLN A 364 -1.34 5.46 4.82
C GLN A 364 -0.59 4.43 3.95
N ASN A 365 0.49 4.83 3.27
CA ASN A 365 1.22 3.96 2.34
C ASN A 365 2.08 2.90 3.05
N SER A 366 2.37 3.03 4.35
CA SER A 366 3.14 2.02 5.12
C SER A 366 2.46 0.64 5.14
N GLN A 367 1.16 0.63 4.87
CA GLN A 367 0.32 -0.57 4.82
C GLN A 367 0.45 -1.35 3.52
N CYS A 368 0.97 -0.73 2.46
CA CYS A 368 0.94 -1.26 1.11
C CYS A 368 2.14 -2.16 0.82
N ALA A 369 1.86 -3.39 0.40
CA ALA A 369 2.88 -4.33 -0.03
C ALA A 369 3.26 -4.11 -1.50
N HIS A 370 4.37 -4.71 -1.91
CA HIS A 370 4.75 -4.84 -3.32
C HIS A 370 4.85 -3.52 -4.11
N PHE A 371 5.38 -2.48 -3.45
CA PHE A 371 5.59 -1.15 -4.02
C PHE A 371 4.28 -0.49 -4.51
N ARG A 372 3.17 -0.73 -3.81
CA ARG A 372 1.89 -0.08 -4.04
C ARG A 372 1.71 1.16 -3.16
N MET A 373 0.77 2.02 -3.54
CA MET A 373 0.37 3.20 -2.76
C MET A 373 -1.09 3.59 -3.03
N GLY A 374 -1.57 4.60 -2.31
CA GLY A 374 -2.90 5.19 -2.52
C GLY A 374 -4.03 4.45 -1.81
N LEU A 375 -5.27 4.81 -2.13
CA LEU A 375 -6.46 4.25 -1.50
C LEU A 375 -6.56 2.74 -1.77
N LEU A 376 -6.75 1.93 -0.72
CA LEU A 376 -6.69 0.46 -0.75
C LEU A 376 -5.41 -0.12 -1.36
N CYS A 377 -4.32 0.65 -1.41
CA CYS A 377 -3.09 0.27 -2.11
C CYS A 377 -3.33 -0.07 -3.60
N GLY A 378 -4.34 0.55 -4.21
CA GLY A 378 -4.77 0.28 -5.58
C GLY A 378 -3.80 0.77 -6.66
N SER A 379 -3.07 1.84 -6.36
CA SER A 379 -2.27 2.58 -7.33
C SER A 379 -0.78 2.21 -7.25
N CYS A 380 -0.06 2.46 -8.35
CA CYS A 380 1.41 2.39 -8.36
C CYS A 380 2.01 3.79 -8.19
N PRO A 381 3.21 3.90 -7.59
CA PRO A 381 3.98 5.14 -7.55
C PRO A 381 4.24 5.74 -8.93
N PRO A 382 4.48 7.06 -9.02
CA PRO A 382 4.91 7.69 -10.27
C PRO A 382 6.17 6.98 -10.80
N ASN A 383 6.27 6.82 -12.13
CA ASN A 383 7.30 6.05 -12.84
C ASN A 383 7.27 4.53 -12.65
N MET A 384 6.28 3.98 -11.94
CA MET A 384 6.01 2.54 -11.89
C MET A 384 4.68 2.21 -12.54
N SER A 385 4.50 0.94 -12.89
CA SER A 385 3.27 0.44 -13.50
C SER A 385 2.88 -0.90 -12.91
N ALA A 386 1.59 -1.20 -12.98
CA ALA A 386 1.07 -2.50 -12.60
C ALA A 386 1.63 -3.58 -13.53
N ILE A 387 1.92 -4.76 -12.99
CA ILE A 387 2.41 -5.90 -13.78
C ILE A 387 1.24 -6.85 -14.09
N PHE A 388 1.19 -7.36 -15.32
CA PHE A 388 0.19 -8.36 -15.69
C PHE A 388 0.44 -9.67 -14.94
N GLY A 389 -0.63 -10.27 -14.38
CA GLY A 389 -0.54 -11.52 -13.63
C GLY A 389 0.10 -11.43 -12.24
N SER A 390 0.43 -10.23 -11.73
CA SER A 390 1.00 -10.05 -10.38
C SER A 390 0.31 -8.90 -9.63
N PRO A 391 0.22 -8.92 -8.29
CA PRO A 391 -0.14 -7.73 -7.54
C PRO A 391 0.96 -6.66 -7.57
N LYS A 392 2.21 -6.98 -7.94
CA LYS A 392 3.35 -6.06 -7.82
C LYS A 392 3.30 -4.85 -8.79
N CYS A 393 3.86 -3.73 -8.35
CA CYS A 393 4.24 -2.60 -9.21
C CYS A 393 5.75 -2.68 -9.54
N LYS A 394 6.12 -2.30 -10.76
CA LYS A 394 7.53 -2.25 -11.19
C LYS A 394 7.74 -1.16 -12.25
N VAL A 395 8.97 -0.66 -12.36
CA VAL A 395 9.37 0.24 -13.46
C VAL A 395 9.24 -0.49 -14.78
N CYS A 396 8.55 0.15 -15.72
CA CYS A 396 8.07 -0.47 -16.95
C CYS A 396 8.59 0.23 -18.20
N SER A 397 8.78 -0.53 -19.28
CA SER A 397 9.15 -0.02 -20.60
C SER A 397 8.22 -0.59 -21.67
N ASN A 398 8.12 0.10 -22.81
CA ASN A 398 7.23 -0.32 -23.91
C ASN A 398 7.78 -1.46 -24.77
N LYS A 399 8.93 -2.06 -24.40
CA LYS A 399 9.57 -3.14 -25.18
C LYS A 399 8.69 -4.39 -25.30
N PHE A 400 7.92 -4.69 -24.27
CA PHE A 400 7.04 -5.86 -24.20
C PHE A 400 5.73 -5.68 -24.99
N LEU A 401 5.51 -4.54 -25.66
CA LEU A 401 4.41 -4.41 -26.60
C LEU A 401 4.54 -5.41 -27.77
N SER A 402 5.76 -5.80 -28.11
CA SER A 402 6.05 -6.89 -29.06
C SER A 402 5.45 -8.24 -28.66
N LEU A 403 5.13 -8.46 -27.38
CA LEU A 403 4.44 -9.66 -26.90
C LEU A 403 3.07 -9.84 -27.54
N ILE A 404 2.44 -8.78 -28.07
CA ILE A 404 1.17 -8.87 -28.82
C ILE A 404 1.31 -9.85 -30.00
N ILE A 405 2.43 -9.80 -30.72
CA ILE A 405 2.69 -10.70 -31.86
C ILE A 405 2.82 -12.14 -31.36
N ALA A 406 3.59 -12.34 -30.29
CA ALA A 406 3.76 -13.65 -29.67
C ALA A 406 2.42 -14.23 -29.19
N LEU A 407 1.54 -13.41 -28.61
CA LEU A 407 0.21 -13.83 -28.15
C LEU A 407 -0.74 -14.15 -29.31
N ALA A 408 -0.68 -13.38 -30.39
CA ALA A 408 -1.42 -13.67 -31.60
C ALA A 408 -1.01 -15.05 -32.15
N VAL A 409 0.29 -15.30 -32.30
CA VAL A 409 0.84 -16.59 -32.76
C VAL A 409 0.46 -17.72 -31.79
N ALA A 410 0.57 -17.50 -30.47
CA ALA A 410 0.23 -18.49 -29.46
C ALA A 410 -1.25 -18.93 -29.53
N GLY A 411 -2.17 -18.01 -29.81
CA GLY A 411 -3.59 -18.36 -30.02
C GLY A 411 -3.79 -19.27 -31.24
N VAL A 412 -3.14 -18.98 -32.35
CA VAL A 412 -3.19 -19.83 -33.56
C VAL A 412 -2.57 -21.20 -33.29
N ALA A 413 -1.42 -21.22 -32.60
CA ALA A 413 -0.75 -22.46 -32.19
C ALA A 413 -1.63 -23.31 -31.26
N LEU A 414 -2.34 -22.69 -30.32
CA LEU A 414 -3.29 -23.37 -29.44
C LEU A 414 -4.43 -24.02 -30.23
N VAL A 415 -5.02 -23.31 -31.19
CA VAL A 415 -6.08 -23.87 -32.05
C VAL A 415 -5.56 -25.04 -32.89
N ALA A 416 -4.37 -24.90 -33.48
CA ALA A 416 -3.71 -25.98 -34.22
C ALA A 416 -3.43 -27.19 -33.33
N PHE A 417 -2.92 -26.97 -32.11
CA PHE A 417 -2.66 -28.03 -31.13
C PHE A 417 -3.93 -28.78 -30.74
N LEU A 418 -5.03 -28.08 -30.42
CA LEU A 418 -6.31 -28.70 -30.08
C LEU A 418 -6.87 -29.53 -31.24
N ASN A 419 -6.70 -29.06 -32.47
CA ASN A 419 -7.13 -29.77 -33.67
C ASN A 419 -6.30 -31.04 -33.93
N LEU A 420 -4.96 -30.96 -33.82
CA LEU A 420 -4.04 -32.05 -34.12
C LEU A 420 -4.04 -33.15 -33.04
N SER A 421 -4.10 -32.76 -31.76
CA SER A 421 -4.12 -33.69 -30.62
C SER A 421 -5.51 -34.30 -30.36
N ASN A 422 -6.56 -33.71 -30.95
CA ASN A 422 -7.96 -34.04 -30.64
C ASN A 422 -8.28 -34.00 -29.13
N LEU A 423 -7.56 -33.19 -28.36
CA LEU A 423 -7.86 -32.86 -26.96
C LEU A 423 -8.99 -31.87 -26.92
N THR A 424 -10.20 -32.38 -27.08
CA THR A 424 -11.41 -31.57 -27.06
C THR A 424 -12.29 -31.99 -25.89
N VAL A 425 -13.19 -31.10 -25.48
CA VAL A 425 -14.23 -31.43 -24.49
C VAL A 425 -15.05 -32.66 -24.94
N THR A 426 -15.16 -32.88 -26.26
CA THR A 426 -15.83 -34.05 -26.86
C THR A 426 -15.08 -35.37 -26.69
N SER A 427 -13.79 -35.34 -26.32
CA SER A 427 -13.04 -36.54 -25.94
C SER A 427 -13.10 -36.83 -24.42
N GLY A 428 -13.60 -35.90 -23.61
CA GLY A 428 -13.78 -36.06 -22.17
C GLY A 428 -12.51 -35.90 -21.32
N GLU A 429 -11.34 -36.20 -21.86
CA GLU A 429 -10.06 -36.23 -21.14
C GLU A 429 -9.67 -34.89 -20.46
N ILE A 430 -10.09 -33.75 -21.02
CA ILE A 430 -9.72 -32.41 -20.51
C ILE A 430 -10.67 -31.88 -19.43
N ASN A 431 -11.83 -32.51 -19.22
CA ASN A 431 -12.91 -31.96 -18.38
C ASN A 431 -12.50 -31.90 -16.89
N GLY A 432 -12.00 -33.01 -16.36
CA GLY A 432 -11.48 -33.09 -14.99
C GLY A 432 -10.27 -32.17 -14.77
N LEU A 433 -9.32 -32.15 -15.70
CA LEU A 433 -8.15 -31.27 -15.64
C LEU A 433 -8.54 -29.79 -15.63
N THR A 434 -9.49 -29.40 -16.47
CA THR A 434 -9.98 -28.01 -16.52
C THR A 434 -10.69 -27.66 -15.21
N PHE A 435 -11.48 -28.57 -14.63
CA PHE A 435 -12.11 -28.33 -13.33
C PHE A 435 -11.04 -28.12 -12.24
N TYR A 436 -10.06 -29.00 -12.18
CA TYR A 436 -8.93 -28.91 -11.26
C TYR A 436 -8.18 -27.59 -11.40
N ALA A 437 -7.72 -27.25 -12.62
CA ALA A 437 -6.93 -26.06 -12.86
C ALA A 437 -7.69 -24.78 -12.51
N ASN A 438 -8.98 -24.71 -12.84
CA ASN A 438 -9.82 -23.56 -12.54
C ASN A 438 -9.97 -23.36 -11.03
N VAL A 439 -10.26 -24.43 -10.28
CA VAL A 439 -10.44 -24.31 -8.81
C VAL A 439 -9.10 -24.04 -8.13
N MET A 440 -8.04 -24.72 -8.53
CA MET A 440 -6.69 -24.54 -7.98
C MET A 440 -6.21 -23.08 -8.13
N GLN A 441 -6.42 -22.47 -9.30
CA GLN A 441 -6.02 -21.08 -9.57
C GLN A 441 -6.70 -20.05 -8.65
N ILE A 442 -7.94 -20.31 -8.23
CA ILE A 442 -8.68 -19.42 -7.31
C ILE A 442 -8.15 -19.59 -5.89
N THR A 443 -7.87 -20.83 -5.47
CA THR A 443 -7.34 -21.12 -4.14
C THR A 443 -5.92 -20.56 -3.95
N LEU A 444 -5.10 -20.58 -4.99
CA LEU A 444 -3.71 -20.11 -4.93
C LEU A 444 -3.51 -18.61 -5.12
N LYS A 445 -4.57 -17.82 -5.31
CA LYS A 445 -4.47 -16.38 -5.60
C LYS A 445 -3.67 -15.58 -4.54
N ASN A 446 -3.41 -16.15 -3.36
CA ASN A 446 -2.64 -15.56 -2.27
C ASN A 446 -1.14 -15.95 -2.23
N VAL A 447 -0.68 -16.91 -3.03
CA VAL A 447 0.69 -17.43 -2.99
C VAL A 447 1.58 -16.65 -3.97
N SER A 448 2.50 -15.85 -3.44
CA SER A 448 3.26 -14.82 -4.18
C SER A 448 4.54 -15.31 -4.88
N LYS A 449 4.65 -16.61 -5.17
CA LYS A 449 5.74 -17.17 -5.97
C LYS A 449 5.17 -17.91 -7.19
N THR A 450 5.28 -17.28 -8.35
CA THR A 450 4.88 -17.86 -9.65
C THR A 450 6.08 -18.14 -10.55
N ASP A 451 7.29 -18.24 -10.01
CA ASP A 451 8.51 -18.38 -10.82
C ASP A 451 8.86 -19.85 -11.14
N GLY A 452 7.94 -20.79 -10.88
CA GLY A 452 8.10 -22.21 -11.18
C GLY A 452 7.30 -22.66 -12.41
N VAL A 453 7.91 -23.46 -13.27
CA VAL A 453 7.30 -24.05 -14.49
C VAL A 453 5.95 -24.75 -14.17
N ILE A 454 5.85 -25.37 -12.99
CA ILE A 454 4.66 -26.07 -12.51
C ILE A 454 3.47 -25.10 -12.32
N PHE A 455 3.69 -23.88 -11.81
CA PHE A 455 2.63 -22.88 -11.67
C PHE A 455 2.23 -22.24 -13.02
N SER A 456 3.17 -22.13 -13.96
CA SER A 456 2.88 -21.68 -15.32
C SER A 456 1.91 -22.65 -16.04
N PHE A 457 2.02 -23.96 -15.80
CA PHE A 457 1.09 -24.96 -16.35
C PHE A 457 -0.38 -24.68 -15.98
N ILE A 458 -0.67 -24.40 -14.71
CA ILE A 458 -2.03 -24.05 -14.26
C ILE A 458 -2.49 -22.72 -14.84
N SER A 459 -1.58 -21.75 -14.92
CA SER A 459 -1.88 -20.46 -15.54
C SER A 459 -2.29 -20.62 -17.01
N TRP A 460 -1.55 -21.43 -17.79
CA TRP A 460 -1.85 -21.67 -19.20
C TRP A 460 -3.19 -22.38 -19.41
N LEU A 461 -3.52 -23.38 -18.57
CA LEU A 461 -4.83 -24.03 -18.61
C LEU A 461 -5.99 -23.07 -18.30
N ASN A 462 -5.72 -22.00 -17.55
CA ASN A 462 -6.67 -20.93 -17.25
C ASN A 462 -6.60 -19.74 -18.23
N LEU A 463 -5.83 -19.85 -19.33
CA LEU A 463 -5.60 -18.77 -20.30
C LEU A 463 -4.97 -17.51 -19.67
N ASP A 464 -4.22 -17.67 -18.59
CA ASP A 464 -3.29 -16.68 -18.06
C ASP A 464 -1.92 -16.85 -18.73
N LEU A 465 -1.18 -15.75 -18.86
CA LEU A 465 0.17 -15.78 -19.46
C LEU A 465 1.14 -16.70 -18.70
N GLY A 466 0.90 -16.93 -17.41
CA GLY A 466 1.78 -17.75 -16.55
C GLY A 466 3.15 -17.13 -16.30
N VAL A 467 3.34 -15.87 -16.69
CA VAL A 467 4.54 -15.07 -16.48
C VAL A 467 4.18 -13.65 -16.04
N HIS A 468 4.94 -13.11 -15.11
CA HIS A 468 4.82 -11.72 -14.67
C HIS A 468 5.43 -10.80 -15.72
N THR A 469 4.58 -10.10 -16.47
CA THR A 469 5.03 -9.26 -17.59
C THR A 469 4.61 -7.82 -17.41
N CYS A 470 5.57 -6.93 -17.61
CA CYS A 470 5.32 -5.50 -17.73
C CYS A 470 4.89 -5.23 -19.17
N PHE A 471 3.62 -4.91 -19.43
CA PHE A 471 3.11 -4.83 -20.80
C PHE A 471 3.44 -3.49 -21.50
N TYR A 472 3.17 -2.37 -20.83
CA TYR A 472 3.57 -1.01 -21.26
C TYR A 472 3.78 -0.09 -20.06
N ASN A 473 4.47 1.04 -20.29
CA ASN A 473 4.72 2.07 -19.28
C ASN A 473 3.44 2.88 -18.99
N GLY A 474 3.10 3.03 -17.71
CA GLY A 474 1.90 3.71 -17.22
C GLY A 474 0.68 2.81 -17.06
N MET A 475 0.82 1.48 -17.17
CA MET A 475 -0.32 0.56 -16.98
C MET A 475 -0.83 0.63 -15.53
N ASP A 476 -2.13 0.91 -15.40
CA ASP A 476 -2.85 0.96 -14.13
C ASP A 476 -3.74 -0.27 -13.92
N ALA A 477 -4.52 -0.30 -12.84
CA ALA A 477 -5.46 -1.38 -12.56
C ALA A 477 -6.50 -1.55 -13.69
N PHE A 478 -6.99 -0.45 -14.27
CA PHE A 478 -7.94 -0.49 -15.38
C PHE A 478 -7.34 -1.21 -16.60
N GLY A 479 -6.16 -0.79 -17.05
CA GLY A 479 -5.48 -1.40 -18.20
C GLY A 479 -5.19 -2.88 -17.99
N LYS A 480 -4.77 -3.25 -16.77
CA LYS A 480 -4.52 -4.64 -16.38
C LYS A 480 -5.77 -5.52 -16.47
N VAL A 481 -6.94 -5.02 -16.08
CA VAL A 481 -8.21 -5.79 -16.15
C VAL A 481 -8.79 -5.79 -17.57
N PHE A 482 -8.71 -4.66 -18.26
CA PHE A 482 -9.16 -4.55 -19.65
C PHE A 482 -8.44 -5.55 -20.57
N LEU A 483 -7.11 -5.67 -20.45
CA LEU A 483 -6.33 -6.64 -21.23
C LEU A 483 -6.74 -8.10 -20.99
N GLN A 484 -7.31 -8.42 -19.83
CA GLN A 484 -7.80 -9.77 -19.55
C GLN A 484 -9.06 -10.13 -20.36
N PHE A 485 -9.86 -9.13 -20.79
CA PHE A 485 -10.96 -9.37 -21.73
C PHE A 485 -10.47 -9.58 -23.16
N VAL A 486 -9.38 -8.92 -23.56
CA VAL A 486 -8.86 -8.95 -24.93
C VAL A 486 -8.53 -10.38 -25.38
N PHE A 487 -7.89 -11.17 -24.52
CA PHE A 487 -7.43 -12.51 -24.91
C PHE A 487 -8.57 -13.52 -25.19
N PRO A 488 -9.57 -13.70 -24.30
CA PRO A 488 -10.75 -14.52 -24.63
C PRO A 488 -11.51 -14.01 -25.86
N THR A 489 -11.70 -12.70 -25.99
CA THR A 489 -12.39 -12.12 -27.16
C THR A 489 -11.62 -12.37 -28.45
N TYR A 490 -10.29 -12.30 -28.42
CA TYR A 490 -9.43 -12.66 -29.53
C TYR A 490 -9.59 -14.14 -29.92
N LEU A 491 -9.58 -15.07 -28.96
CA LEU A 491 -9.78 -16.50 -29.25
C LEU A 491 -11.16 -16.77 -29.86
N PHE A 492 -12.20 -16.06 -29.40
CA PHE A 492 -13.53 -16.16 -29.98
C PHE A 492 -13.55 -15.61 -31.41
N ALA A 493 -12.96 -14.45 -31.65
CA ALA A 493 -12.86 -13.87 -32.99
C ALA A 493 -12.08 -14.79 -33.94
N LEU A 494 -10.98 -15.39 -33.49
CA LEU A 494 -10.21 -16.38 -34.24
C LEU A 494 -11.08 -17.61 -34.57
N ALA A 495 -11.83 -18.12 -33.61
CA ALA A 495 -12.71 -19.26 -33.83
C ALA A 495 -13.84 -18.95 -34.82
N PHE A 496 -14.46 -17.76 -34.74
CA PHE A 496 -15.45 -17.31 -35.73
C PHE A 496 -14.84 -17.11 -37.11
N LEU A 497 -13.66 -16.52 -37.21
CA LEU A 497 -12.92 -16.37 -38.46
C LEU A 497 -12.64 -17.72 -39.11
N ILE A 498 -12.21 -18.71 -38.32
CA ILE A 498 -11.97 -20.07 -38.80
C ILE A 498 -13.27 -20.70 -39.35
N ILE A 499 -14.40 -20.55 -38.66
CA ILE A 499 -15.69 -21.04 -39.14
C ILE A 499 -16.06 -20.38 -40.47
N PHE A 500 -15.90 -19.06 -40.56
CA PHE A 500 -16.18 -18.31 -41.77
C PHE A 500 -15.28 -18.75 -42.95
N LEU A 501 -13.98 -18.91 -42.71
CA LEU A 501 -13.02 -19.36 -43.71
C LEU A 501 -13.29 -20.80 -44.14
N CYS A 502 -13.65 -21.70 -43.22
CA CYS A 502 -14.03 -23.08 -43.56
C CYS A 502 -15.29 -23.13 -44.43
N ARG A 503 -16.25 -22.20 -44.26
CA ARG A 503 -17.42 -22.11 -45.15
C ARG A 503 -17.05 -21.64 -46.57
N LYS A 504 -16.06 -20.76 -46.68
CA LYS A 504 -15.65 -20.18 -47.98
C LYS A 504 -14.67 -21.06 -48.73
N TYR A 505 -13.78 -21.76 -48.04
CA TYR A 505 -12.67 -22.50 -48.64
C TYR A 505 -12.76 -23.99 -48.27
N GLN A 506 -13.20 -24.81 -49.22
CA GLN A 506 -13.34 -26.27 -49.07
C GLN A 506 -12.03 -26.95 -48.64
N ARG A 507 -10.87 -26.45 -49.10
CA ARG A 507 -9.55 -26.99 -48.72
C ARG A 507 -9.27 -26.82 -47.22
N LEU A 508 -9.65 -25.69 -46.63
CA LEU A 508 -9.49 -25.44 -45.20
C LEU A 508 -10.46 -26.28 -44.38
N ALA A 509 -11.70 -26.43 -44.84
CA ALA A 509 -12.68 -27.33 -44.25
C ALA A 509 -12.17 -28.78 -44.25
N ASN A 510 -11.56 -29.24 -45.33
CA ASN A 510 -10.96 -30.56 -45.44
C ASN A 510 -9.75 -30.73 -44.48
N CYS A 511 -8.96 -29.67 -44.28
CA CYS A 511 -7.82 -29.68 -43.35
C CYS A 511 -8.25 -29.73 -41.88
N MET A 512 -9.30 -28.98 -41.49
CA MET A 512 -9.86 -29.04 -40.15
C MET A 512 -10.71 -30.30 -39.90
N GLY A 513 -11.21 -30.92 -40.97
CA GLY A 513 -12.10 -32.07 -40.93
C GLY A 513 -13.34 -31.84 -40.05
N ASN A 514 -13.85 -32.91 -39.45
CA ASN A 514 -15.02 -32.88 -38.56
C ASN A 514 -14.75 -32.29 -37.16
N ASN A 515 -13.55 -31.72 -36.92
CA ASN A 515 -13.14 -31.29 -35.58
C ASN A 515 -13.39 -29.80 -35.30
N ALA A 516 -13.75 -28.99 -36.29
CA ALA A 516 -13.94 -27.54 -36.11
C ALA A 516 -14.93 -27.18 -34.98
N VAL A 517 -16.11 -27.84 -34.94
CA VAL A 517 -17.12 -27.62 -33.88
C VAL A 517 -16.60 -28.05 -32.51
N LYS A 518 -15.80 -29.13 -32.46
CA LYS A 518 -15.21 -29.67 -31.22
C LYS A 518 -14.16 -28.73 -30.64
N VAL A 519 -13.33 -28.16 -31.50
CA VAL A 519 -12.30 -27.17 -31.12
C VAL A 519 -12.97 -25.89 -30.62
N LEU A 520 -13.99 -25.40 -31.33
CA LEU A 520 -14.80 -24.25 -30.90
C LEU A 520 -15.41 -24.47 -29.50
N ALA A 521 -16.06 -25.62 -29.28
CA ALA A 521 -16.65 -25.96 -27.99
C ALA A 521 -15.60 -25.96 -26.86
N THR A 522 -14.39 -26.43 -27.16
CA THR A 522 -13.29 -26.47 -26.21
C THR A 522 -12.75 -25.07 -25.89
N LEU A 523 -12.60 -24.19 -26.89
CA LEU A 523 -12.18 -22.81 -26.68
C LEU A 523 -13.17 -22.02 -25.82
N PHE A 524 -14.48 -22.18 -26.05
CA PHE A 524 -15.50 -21.57 -25.20
C PHE A 524 -15.44 -22.09 -23.76
N PHE A 525 -15.25 -23.40 -23.58
CA PHE A 525 -15.18 -24.02 -22.26
C PHE A 525 -13.98 -23.57 -21.43
N ILE A 526 -12.80 -23.49 -22.05
CA ILE A 526 -11.58 -23.04 -21.36
C ILE A 526 -11.67 -21.53 -21.08
N SER A 527 -12.18 -20.73 -22.02
CA SER A 527 -12.37 -19.28 -21.83
C SER A 527 -13.41 -18.91 -20.76
N TYR A 528 -14.38 -19.79 -20.51
CA TYR A 528 -15.44 -19.57 -19.52
C TYR A 528 -14.88 -19.26 -18.12
N ALA A 529 -13.87 -19.99 -17.66
CA ALA A 529 -13.31 -19.79 -16.33
C ALA A 529 -12.59 -18.45 -16.18
N LYS A 530 -11.88 -18.06 -17.24
CA LYS A 530 -11.23 -16.74 -17.33
C LYS A 530 -12.29 -15.62 -17.26
N LEU A 531 -13.38 -15.76 -18.02
CA LEU A 531 -14.49 -14.79 -18.00
C LEU A 531 -15.14 -14.66 -16.62
N LEU A 532 -15.44 -15.77 -15.94
CA LEU A 532 -16.00 -15.74 -14.58
C LEU A 532 -15.11 -14.97 -13.60
N ARG A 533 -13.80 -15.19 -13.65
CA ARG A 533 -12.83 -14.49 -12.80
C ARG A 533 -12.82 -12.99 -13.07
N ILE A 534 -12.88 -12.59 -14.35
CA ILE A 534 -12.91 -11.18 -14.73
C ILE A 534 -14.22 -10.52 -14.27
N ILE A 535 -15.35 -11.21 -14.39
CA ILE A 535 -16.66 -10.73 -13.88
C ILE A 535 -16.54 -10.37 -12.40
N VAL A 536 -16.04 -11.30 -11.56
CA VAL A 536 -15.84 -11.03 -10.13
C VAL A 536 -14.93 -9.81 -9.91
N LEU A 537 -13.84 -9.70 -10.67
CA LEU A 537 -12.88 -8.61 -10.53
C LEU A 537 -13.51 -7.24 -10.85
N VAL A 538 -14.35 -7.17 -11.88
CA VAL A 538 -15.04 -5.95 -12.31
C VAL A 538 -16.16 -5.56 -11.35
N PHE A 539 -16.94 -6.53 -10.87
CA PHE A 539 -18.08 -6.26 -9.99
C PHE A 539 -17.72 -6.22 -8.50
N ASN A 540 -16.45 -6.40 -8.13
CA ASN A 540 -16.00 -6.29 -6.76
C ASN A 540 -16.01 -4.82 -6.30
N VAL A 541 -16.94 -4.50 -5.40
CA VAL A 541 -17.18 -3.14 -4.89
C VAL A 541 -16.70 -3.00 -3.44
N SER A 542 -16.10 -1.85 -3.14
CA SER A 542 -15.78 -1.40 -1.80
C SER A 542 -16.61 -0.16 -1.47
N ILE A 543 -17.26 -0.16 -0.30
CA ILE A 543 -18.12 0.95 0.14
C ILE A 543 -17.32 1.77 1.14
N PHE A 544 -17.04 3.04 0.80
CA PHE A 544 -16.36 3.97 1.70
C PHE A 544 -17.42 4.77 2.44
N THR A 545 -17.44 4.65 3.77
CA THR A 545 -18.29 5.47 4.65
C THR A 545 -17.46 6.63 5.18
N TYR A 546 -17.95 7.85 4.95
CA TYR A 546 -17.31 9.10 5.38
C TYR A 546 -17.87 9.57 6.73
N PRO A 547 -17.19 10.50 7.43
CA PRO A 547 -17.65 11.00 8.73
C PRO A 547 -19.03 11.68 8.71
N ASP A 548 -19.48 12.20 7.57
CA ASP A 548 -20.81 12.77 7.36
C ASP A 548 -21.91 11.71 7.16
N ASN A 549 -21.60 10.43 7.37
CA ASN A 549 -22.43 9.26 7.03
C ASN A 549 -22.77 9.13 5.55
N SER A 550 -22.15 9.91 4.66
CA SER A 550 -22.24 9.65 3.23
C SER A 550 -21.46 8.39 2.87
N SER A 551 -21.90 7.70 1.82
CA SER A 551 -21.20 6.52 1.31
C SER A 551 -20.93 6.65 -0.18
N GLU A 552 -19.72 6.27 -0.59
CA GLU A 552 -19.35 6.20 -2.00
C GLU A 552 -18.91 4.79 -2.38
N TRP A 553 -19.37 4.35 -3.55
CA TRP A 553 -19.03 3.04 -4.08
C TRP A 553 -17.77 3.16 -4.93
N ARG A 554 -16.73 2.44 -4.55
CA ARG A 554 -15.42 2.46 -5.21
C ARG A 554 -15.05 1.08 -5.69
N TRP A 555 -14.23 1.01 -6.73
CA TRP A 555 -13.79 -0.26 -7.25
C TRP A 555 -12.70 -0.86 -6.35
N THR A 556 -12.87 -2.11 -5.90
CA THR A 556 -11.98 -2.71 -4.91
C THR A 556 -10.54 -2.81 -5.41
N GLU A 557 -10.32 -3.10 -6.70
CA GLU A 557 -8.96 -3.21 -7.26
C GLU A 557 -8.21 -1.88 -7.30
N ASP A 558 -8.91 -0.75 -7.29
CA ASP A 558 -8.31 0.57 -7.17
C ASP A 558 -9.28 1.55 -6.53
N GLY A 559 -9.11 1.80 -5.23
CA GLY A 559 -9.98 2.68 -4.45
C GLY A 559 -9.94 4.14 -4.88
N SER A 560 -9.05 4.54 -5.78
CA SER A 560 -9.08 5.88 -6.39
C SER A 560 -10.19 6.02 -7.44
N ILE A 561 -10.68 4.90 -7.99
CA ILE A 561 -11.66 4.86 -9.07
C ILE A 561 -13.07 4.61 -8.52
N LEU A 562 -14.02 5.47 -8.89
CA LEU A 562 -15.43 5.31 -8.56
C LEU A 562 -16.05 4.11 -9.30
N PHE A 563 -16.89 3.36 -8.60
CA PHE A 563 -17.59 2.22 -9.18
C PHE A 563 -18.60 2.68 -10.24
N ALA A 564 -18.66 1.93 -11.34
CA ALA A 564 -19.52 2.18 -12.51
C ALA A 564 -19.49 3.63 -13.06
N ARG A 565 -18.41 4.39 -12.83
CA ARG A 565 -18.22 5.76 -13.34
C ARG A 565 -16.87 5.93 -14.04
N GLY A 566 -16.76 6.96 -14.87
CA GLY A 566 -15.55 7.25 -15.63
C GLY A 566 -15.06 6.03 -16.43
N LYS A 567 -13.76 5.74 -16.37
CA LYS A 567 -13.16 4.58 -17.07
C LYS A 567 -13.70 3.22 -16.60
N HIS A 568 -14.14 3.08 -15.35
CA HIS A 568 -14.68 1.81 -14.85
C HIS A 568 -16.01 1.43 -15.51
N LEU A 569 -16.79 2.41 -16.01
CA LEU A 569 -18.05 2.14 -16.71
C LEU A 569 -17.83 1.22 -17.92
N ALA A 570 -16.73 1.40 -18.67
CA ALA A 570 -16.41 0.54 -19.80
C ALA A 570 -16.20 -0.93 -19.38
N LEU A 571 -15.50 -1.15 -18.26
CA LEU A 571 -15.32 -2.50 -17.70
C LEU A 571 -16.64 -3.12 -17.26
N VAL A 572 -17.52 -2.32 -16.64
CA VAL A 572 -18.84 -2.78 -16.19
C VAL A 572 -19.70 -3.21 -17.38
N VAL A 573 -19.72 -2.45 -18.48
CA VAL A 573 -20.43 -2.83 -19.71
C VAL A 573 -19.89 -4.14 -20.28
N CYS A 574 -18.56 -4.29 -20.39
CA CYS A 574 -17.93 -5.55 -20.82
C CYS A 574 -18.25 -6.71 -19.86
N GLY A 575 -18.25 -6.45 -18.55
CA GLY A 575 -18.60 -7.40 -17.51
C GLY A 575 -20.05 -7.89 -17.61
N PHE A 576 -21.00 -6.99 -17.85
CA PHE A 576 -22.39 -7.36 -18.12
C PHE A 576 -22.51 -8.24 -19.37
N GLY A 577 -21.81 -7.89 -20.45
CA GLY A 577 -21.74 -8.74 -21.65
C GLY A 577 -21.23 -10.15 -21.34
N ALA A 578 -20.19 -10.27 -20.51
CA ALA A 578 -19.68 -11.57 -20.07
C ALA A 578 -20.68 -12.33 -19.19
N VAL A 579 -21.41 -11.66 -18.29
CA VAL A 579 -22.49 -12.28 -17.49
C VAL A 579 -23.62 -12.80 -18.38
N CYS A 580 -24.07 -11.99 -19.35
CA CYS A 580 -25.09 -12.35 -20.33
C CYS A 580 -24.66 -13.52 -21.22
N PHE A 581 -23.37 -13.78 -21.36
CA PHE A 581 -22.85 -14.98 -22.03
C PHE A 581 -22.76 -16.17 -21.06
N SER A 582 -22.11 -16.00 -19.91
CA SER A 582 -21.77 -17.09 -18.98
C SER A 582 -22.98 -17.73 -18.29
N LEU A 583 -23.95 -16.95 -17.81
CA LEU A 583 -25.10 -17.52 -17.09
C LEU A 583 -26.02 -18.33 -18.01
N PRO A 584 -26.44 -17.82 -19.20
CA PRO A 584 -27.23 -18.62 -20.12
C PRO A 584 -26.46 -19.83 -20.64
N PHE A 585 -25.16 -19.71 -20.90
CA PHE A 585 -24.34 -20.84 -21.33
C PHE A 585 -24.37 -21.99 -20.31
N THR A 586 -24.18 -21.70 -19.02
CA THR A 586 -24.24 -22.70 -17.94
C THR A 586 -25.64 -23.28 -17.76
N ALA A 587 -26.68 -22.45 -17.81
CA ALA A 587 -28.06 -22.91 -17.73
C ALA A 587 -28.42 -23.83 -18.91
N ILE A 588 -28.07 -23.46 -20.14
CA ILE A 588 -28.32 -24.26 -21.33
C ILE A 588 -27.60 -25.60 -21.22
N LEU A 589 -26.32 -25.63 -20.85
CA LEU A 589 -25.57 -26.88 -20.72
C LEU A 589 -26.05 -27.81 -19.59
N THR A 590 -26.77 -27.28 -18.61
CA THR A 590 -27.32 -28.09 -17.53
C THR A 590 -28.71 -28.62 -17.89
N PHE A 591 -29.57 -27.76 -18.43
CA PHE A 591 -30.98 -28.07 -18.66
C PHE A 591 -31.30 -28.55 -20.08
N HIS A 592 -30.32 -28.57 -21.00
CA HIS A 592 -30.58 -29.03 -22.38
C HIS A 592 -31.20 -30.43 -22.50
N PRO A 593 -30.89 -31.45 -21.66
CA PRO A 593 -31.52 -32.75 -21.81
C PRO A 593 -33.04 -32.69 -21.57
N CYS A 594 -33.47 -31.85 -20.62
CA CYS A 594 -34.87 -31.59 -20.34
C CYS A 594 -35.52 -30.76 -21.44
N MET A 595 -34.82 -29.73 -21.93
CA MET A 595 -35.35 -28.84 -22.96
C MET A 595 -35.48 -29.54 -24.33
N GLN A 596 -34.57 -30.45 -24.68
CA GLN A 596 -34.65 -31.24 -25.92
C GLN A 596 -35.82 -32.24 -25.93
N ARG A 597 -36.29 -32.67 -24.75
CA ARG A 597 -37.46 -33.54 -24.60
C ARG A 597 -38.79 -32.76 -24.71
N SER A 598 -38.74 -31.44 -24.58
CA SER A 598 -39.93 -30.59 -24.62
C SER A 598 -40.32 -30.22 -26.06
N SER A 599 -41.56 -30.49 -26.46
CA SER A 599 -42.10 -30.14 -27.80
C SER A 599 -42.56 -28.66 -27.92
N LYS A 600 -42.34 -27.83 -26.89
CA LYS A 600 -42.81 -26.43 -26.89
C LYS A 600 -42.10 -25.61 -27.97
N LYS A 601 -42.86 -24.77 -28.69
CA LYS A 601 -42.34 -23.89 -29.77
C LYS A 601 -41.15 -23.04 -29.32
N CYS A 602 -41.14 -22.54 -28.08
CA CYS A 602 -40.06 -21.72 -27.53
C CYS A 602 -38.70 -22.44 -27.41
N PHE A 603 -38.65 -23.78 -27.46
CA PHE A 603 -37.41 -24.56 -27.38
C PHE A 603 -36.92 -25.08 -28.73
N LYS A 604 -37.61 -24.77 -29.85
CA LYS A 604 -37.20 -25.24 -31.19
C LYS A 604 -35.80 -24.77 -31.60
N TRP A 605 -35.35 -23.60 -31.13
CA TRP A 605 -34.01 -23.08 -31.42
C TRP A 605 -32.89 -23.92 -30.77
N ILE A 606 -33.16 -24.63 -29.66
CA ILE A 606 -32.18 -25.51 -29.00
C ILE A 606 -31.80 -26.68 -29.91
N HIS A 607 -32.73 -27.17 -30.74
CA HIS A 607 -32.41 -28.18 -31.75
C HIS A 607 -31.41 -27.68 -32.80
N ARG A 608 -31.35 -26.37 -33.09
CA ARG A 608 -30.30 -25.81 -33.97
C ARG A 608 -28.92 -25.80 -33.31
N LEU A 609 -28.86 -25.71 -31.98
CA LEU A 609 -27.62 -25.79 -31.20
C LEU A 609 -27.21 -27.22 -30.86
N LYS A 610 -27.99 -28.22 -31.26
CA LYS A 610 -27.72 -29.63 -30.97
C LYS A 610 -26.29 -30.07 -31.29
N PRO A 611 -25.67 -29.72 -32.45
CA PRO A 611 -24.29 -30.11 -32.74
C PRO A 611 -23.26 -29.60 -31.71
N LEU A 612 -23.50 -28.41 -31.15
CA LEU A 612 -22.66 -27.83 -30.11
C LEU A 612 -22.93 -28.49 -28.75
N LEU A 613 -24.20 -28.74 -28.41
CA LEU A 613 -24.59 -29.37 -27.15
C LEU A 613 -24.16 -30.85 -27.08
N ASP A 614 -24.23 -31.57 -28.20
CA ASP A 614 -23.73 -32.93 -28.33
C ASP A 614 -22.20 -32.98 -28.25
N ALA A 615 -21.49 -31.89 -28.62
CA ALA A 615 -20.05 -31.79 -28.39
C ALA A 615 -19.72 -31.83 -26.89
N TYR A 616 -20.48 -31.12 -26.05
CA TYR A 616 -20.29 -31.15 -24.59
C TYR A 616 -20.77 -32.45 -23.95
N SER A 617 -21.95 -32.92 -24.35
CA SER A 617 -22.65 -33.99 -23.64
C SER A 617 -22.46 -35.39 -24.23
N GLY A 618 -21.89 -35.52 -25.43
CA GLY A 618 -21.82 -36.77 -26.17
C GLY A 618 -20.94 -37.87 -25.55
N VAL A 619 -20.02 -37.50 -24.64
CA VAL A 619 -19.13 -38.41 -23.91
C VAL A 619 -19.81 -39.14 -22.76
N TYR A 620 -20.91 -38.61 -22.25
CA TYR A 620 -21.63 -39.16 -21.11
C TYR A 620 -22.68 -40.17 -21.55
N LYS A 621 -23.08 -41.05 -20.63
CA LYS A 621 -24.28 -41.89 -20.79
C LYS A 621 -25.51 -40.99 -20.95
N ASP A 622 -26.52 -41.44 -21.69
CA ASP A 622 -27.68 -40.59 -22.05
C ASP A 622 -28.44 -40.02 -20.84
N ARG A 623 -28.42 -40.73 -19.71
CA ARG A 623 -29.05 -40.27 -18.45
C ARG A 623 -28.31 -39.11 -17.78
N TYR A 624 -27.02 -38.93 -18.07
CA TYR A 624 -26.12 -38.00 -17.35
C TYR A 624 -25.56 -36.89 -18.25
N ARG A 625 -26.23 -36.58 -19.36
CA ARG A 625 -25.83 -35.52 -20.31
C ARG A 625 -25.77 -34.10 -19.71
N PHE A 626 -26.26 -33.90 -18.49
CA PHE A 626 -26.20 -32.63 -17.75
C PHE A 626 -24.88 -32.44 -16.97
N TRP A 627 -24.02 -33.46 -16.90
CA TRP A 627 -22.85 -33.48 -16.00
C TRP A 627 -21.87 -32.31 -16.22
N THR A 628 -21.57 -31.95 -17.48
CA THR A 628 -20.73 -30.77 -17.76
C THR A 628 -21.34 -29.49 -17.20
N GLY A 629 -22.65 -29.31 -17.34
CA GLY A 629 -23.37 -28.17 -16.78
C GLY A 629 -23.33 -28.15 -15.25
N LEU A 630 -23.47 -29.31 -14.60
CA LEU A 630 -23.32 -29.46 -13.15
C LEU A 630 -21.92 -29.02 -12.68
N LEU A 631 -20.86 -29.44 -13.38
CA LEU A 631 -19.49 -29.01 -13.05
C LEU A 631 -19.29 -27.49 -13.27
N LEU A 632 -19.94 -26.88 -14.27
CA LEU A 632 -19.93 -25.43 -14.46
C LEU A 632 -20.69 -24.70 -13.34
N PHE A 633 -21.79 -25.26 -12.84
CA PHE A 633 -22.48 -24.74 -11.65
C PHE A 633 -21.65 -24.86 -10.39
N ALA A 634 -20.98 -26.00 -10.18
CA ALA A 634 -20.06 -26.18 -9.07
C ALA A 634 -18.91 -25.14 -9.11
N ARG A 635 -18.38 -24.86 -10.31
CA ARG A 635 -17.42 -23.76 -10.50
C ARG A 635 -18.04 -22.42 -10.15
N LEU A 636 -19.22 -22.08 -10.67
CA LEU A 636 -19.89 -20.81 -10.38
C LEU A 636 -20.11 -20.62 -8.88
N TYR A 637 -20.56 -21.67 -8.18
CA TYR A 637 -20.70 -21.68 -6.72
C TYR A 637 -19.36 -21.40 -6.03
N LEU A 638 -18.29 -22.13 -6.37
CA LEU A 638 -16.96 -21.89 -5.79
C LEU A 638 -16.41 -20.49 -6.11
N PHE A 639 -16.65 -19.97 -7.32
CA PHE A 639 -16.26 -18.61 -7.66
C PHE A 639 -17.04 -17.56 -6.84
N LEU A 640 -18.33 -17.76 -6.63
CA LEU A 640 -19.17 -16.87 -5.81
C LEU A 640 -18.78 -16.95 -4.33
N THR A 641 -18.54 -18.15 -3.78
CA THR A 641 -18.09 -18.26 -2.39
C THR A 641 -16.77 -17.53 -2.20
N PHE A 642 -15.79 -17.70 -3.10
CA PHE A 642 -14.51 -17.00 -2.98
C PHE A 642 -14.58 -15.49 -3.27
N ALA A 643 -15.57 -15.03 -4.03
CA ALA A 643 -15.85 -13.62 -4.26
C ALA A 643 -16.51 -12.95 -3.05
N VAL A 644 -17.45 -13.66 -2.43
CA VAL A 644 -18.24 -13.20 -1.28
C VAL A 644 -17.52 -13.44 0.03
N ASP A 645 -16.52 -14.34 0.11
CA ASP A 645 -15.87 -14.71 1.36
C ASP A 645 -15.14 -13.53 2.00
N VAL A 646 -15.96 -12.85 2.80
CA VAL A 646 -15.71 -11.77 3.72
C VAL A 646 -14.61 -12.16 4.69
N HIS A 647 -14.20 -13.41 4.89
CA HIS A 647 -13.20 -13.68 5.92
C HIS A 647 -11.74 -13.66 5.46
N GLN A 648 -11.40 -13.80 4.16
CA GLN A 648 -10.02 -14.09 3.72
C GLN A 648 -9.32 -15.23 4.51
N ILE A 649 -10.05 -15.98 5.37
CA ILE A 649 -9.52 -17.08 6.15
C ILE A 649 -9.43 -18.26 5.20
N SER A 650 -8.21 -18.75 4.97
CA SER A 650 -7.92 -19.87 4.07
C SER A 650 -8.73 -21.15 4.39
N TYR A 651 -9.21 -21.26 5.63
CA TYR A 651 -10.06 -22.34 6.13
C TYR A 651 -11.39 -22.50 5.37
N TYR A 652 -12.25 -21.48 5.30
CA TYR A 652 -13.58 -21.59 4.69
C TYR A 652 -13.52 -21.84 3.17
N LYS A 653 -12.52 -21.26 2.52
CA LYS A 653 -12.17 -21.53 1.13
C LYS A 653 -11.83 -23.00 0.91
N SER A 654 -10.90 -23.53 1.72
CA SER A 654 -10.49 -24.94 1.64
C SER A 654 -11.64 -25.90 1.98
N LEU A 655 -12.47 -25.54 2.96
CA LEU A 655 -13.66 -26.32 3.34
C LEU A 655 -14.70 -26.36 2.22
N SER A 656 -14.97 -25.23 1.57
CA SER A 656 -15.92 -25.15 0.45
C SER A 656 -15.47 -26.00 -0.74
N VAL A 657 -14.17 -25.96 -1.08
CA VAL A 657 -13.61 -26.79 -2.14
C VAL A 657 -13.69 -28.27 -1.78
N LEU A 658 -13.34 -28.64 -0.54
CA LEU A 658 -13.44 -30.02 -0.06
C LEU A 658 -14.88 -30.55 -0.15
N PHE A 659 -15.85 -29.77 0.32
CA PHE A 659 -17.27 -30.13 0.26
C PHE A 659 -17.74 -30.38 -1.19
N VAL A 660 -17.40 -29.48 -2.12
CA VAL A 660 -17.76 -29.65 -3.54
C VAL A 660 -17.08 -30.89 -4.14
N CYS A 661 -15.81 -31.15 -3.82
CA CYS A 661 -15.12 -32.34 -4.31
C CYS A 661 -15.78 -33.63 -3.80
N LEU A 662 -16.10 -33.71 -2.50
CA LEU A 662 -16.79 -34.86 -1.92
C LEU A 662 -18.19 -35.07 -2.49
N LEU A 663 -18.93 -33.97 -2.74
CA LEU A 663 -20.24 -34.02 -3.38
C LEU A 663 -20.16 -34.55 -4.82
N VAL A 664 -19.22 -34.07 -5.62
CA VAL A 664 -19.06 -34.52 -7.02
C VAL A 664 -18.60 -35.98 -7.07
N LEU A 665 -17.67 -36.39 -6.19
CA LEU A 665 -17.22 -37.78 -6.09
C LEU A 665 -18.35 -38.72 -5.65
N SER A 666 -19.15 -38.33 -4.65
CA SER A 666 -20.28 -39.14 -4.18
C SER A 666 -21.35 -39.30 -5.26
N LEU A 667 -21.68 -38.23 -5.99
CA LEU A 667 -22.59 -38.30 -7.13
C LEU A 667 -22.05 -39.22 -8.24
N GLY A 668 -20.76 -39.11 -8.57
CA GLY A 668 -20.12 -39.96 -9.58
C GLY A 668 -20.16 -41.45 -9.19
N TRP A 669 -19.93 -41.75 -7.91
CA TRP A 669 -19.99 -43.12 -7.38
C TRP A 669 -21.42 -43.66 -7.35
N MET A 670 -22.39 -42.89 -6.85
CA MET A 670 -23.81 -43.27 -6.82
C MET A 670 -24.38 -43.53 -8.22
N PHE A 671 -23.88 -42.85 -9.25
CA PHE A 671 -24.30 -43.06 -10.64
C PHE A 671 -23.62 -44.24 -11.35
N GLY A 672 -22.67 -44.92 -10.70
CA GLY A 672 -21.94 -46.05 -11.31
C GLY A 672 -21.12 -45.63 -12.53
N GLY A 673 -20.54 -44.43 -12.49
CA GLY A 673 -19.83 -43.81 -13.61
C GLY A 673 -20.76 -43.06 -14.57
N VAL A 674 -20.34 -41.85 -14.93
CA VAL A 674 -21.10 -40.89 -15.75
C VAL A 674 -20.67 -41.00 -17.21
N TYR A 675 -19.40 -41.30 -17.46
CA TYR A 675 -18.85 -41.45 -18.80
C TYR A 675 -19.24 -42.79 -19.46
N LYS A 676 -19.25 -42.82 -20.79
CA LYS A 676 -19.40 -44.08 -21.55
C LYS A 676 -18.18 -44.99 -21.41
N ASP A 677 -17.00 -44.40 -21.29
CA ASP A 677 -15.74 -45.09 -21.04
C ASP A 677 -15.34 -44.90 -19.57
N CYS A 678 -15.25 -46.00 -18.83
CA CYS A 678 -14.86 -46.02 -17.41
C CYS A 678 -13.48 -45.39 -17.17
N ARG A 679 -12.57 -45.42 -18.16
CA ARG A 679 -11.25 -44.77 -18.03
C ARG A 679 -11.37 -43.26 -17.80
N LEU A 680 -12.38 -42.62 -18.38
CA LEU A 680 -12.63 -41.19 -18.22
C LEU A 680 -13.20 -40.86 -16.85
N ASP A 681 -14.05 -41.74 -16.28
CA ASP A 681 -14.52 -41.61 -14.90
C ASP A 681 -13.34 -41.66 -13.92
N VAL A 682 -12.43 -42.62 -14.09
CA VAL A 682 -11.22 -42.75 -13.26
C VAL A 682 -10.31 -41.53 -13.41
N LEU A 683 -10.11 -41.05 -14.64
CA LEU A 683 -9.28 -39.88 -14.90
C LEU A 683 -9.86 -38.62 -14.25
N GLU A 684 -11.15 -38.34 -14.41
CA GLU A 684 -11.81 -37.19 -13.77
C GLU A 684 -11.77 -37.29 -12.25
N ALA A 685 -12.07 -38.47 -11.69
CA ALA A 685 -11.98 -38.72 -10.26
C ALA A 685 -10.56 -38.49 -9.73
N SER A 686 -9.50 -38.86 -10.47
CA SER A 686 -8.12 -38.64 -10.05
C SER A 686 -7.79 -37.15 -9.83
N TYR A 687 -8.26 -36.27 -10.71
CA TYR A 687 -8.09 -34.83 -10.58
C TYR A 687 -8.88 -34.26 -9.39
N ILE A 688 -10.12 -34.73 -9.19
CA ILE A 688 -10.98 -34.27 -8.08
C ILE A 688 -10.45 -34.77 -6.73
N ILE A 689 -9.97 -36.01 -6.65
CA ILE A 689 -9.33 -36.57 -5.44
C ILE A 689 -8.07 -35.78 -5.11
N ASN A 690 -7.22 -35.48 -6.10
CA ASN A 690 -6.03 -34.65 -5.87
C ASN A 690 -6.40 -33.26 -5.31
N LEU A 691 -7.47 -32.64 -5.82
CA LEU A 691 -7.99 -31.37 -5.30
C LEU A 691 -8.57 -31.49 -3.88
N ALA A 692 -9.27 -32.58 -3.57
CA ALA A 692 -9.79 -32.88 -2.24
C ALA A 692 -8.65 -33.08 -1.23
N LEU A 693 -7.60 -33.83 -1.61
CA LEU A 693 -6.41 -34.02 -0.78
C LEU A 693 -5.68 -32.70 -0.51
N PHE A 694 -5.49 -31.87 -1.54
CA PHE A 694 -4.93 -30.53 -1.38
C PHE A 694 -5.75 -29.68 -0.40
N SER A 695 -7.08 -29.69 -0.55
CA SER A 695 -7.99 -28.89 0.28
C SER A 695 -8.04 -29.41 1.72
N GLY A 696 -8.06 -30.73 1.92
CA GLY A 696 -7.99 -31.36 3.24
C GLY A 696 -6.67 -31.10 3.95
N ALA A 697 -5.54 -31.24 3.25
CA ALA A 697 -4.22 -30.93 3.81
C ALA A 697 -4.07 -29.44 4.15
N SER A 698 -4.69 -28.56 3.35
CA SER A 698 -4.72 -27.12 3.59
C SER A 698 -5.46 -26.71 4.88
N LEU A 699 -6.35 -27.55 5.41
CA LEU A 699 -7.05 -27.30 6.68
C LEU A 699 -6.16 -27.57 7.91
N ASN A 700 -5.13 -28.40 7.78
CA ASN A 700 -4.36 -28.89 8.92
C ASN A 700 -3.33 -27.87 9.46
N GLY A 701 -3.14 -26.73 8.78
CA GLY A 701 -2.36 -25.56 9.23
C GLY A 701 -0.85 -25.76 9.43
N SER A 702 -0.38 -27.00 9.58
CA SER A 702 0.97 -27.38 9.96
C SER A 702 1.97 -27.37 8.80
N VAL A 703 1.49 -27.45 7.55
CA VAL A 703 2.31 -27.46 6.34
C VAL A 703 2.02 -26.22 5.52
N SER A 704 3.08 -25.57 5.01
CA SER A 704 2.96 -24.40 4.14
C SER A 704 2.11 -24.74 2.90
N GLN A 705 1.01 -24.00 2.69
CA GLN A 705 0.09 -24.21 1.56
C GLN A 705 0.80 -24.22 0.19
N GLU A 706 1.88 -23.45 0.05
CA GLU A 706 2.70 -23.39 -1.17
C GLU A 706 3.27 -24.77 -1.54
N ARG A 707 3.86 -25.48 -0.57
CA ARG A 707 4.45 -26.82 -0.82
C ARG A 707 3.40 -27.85 -1.17
N ILE A 708 2.23 -27.81 -0.52
CA ILE A 708 1.11 -28.72 -0.82
C ILE A 708 0.60 -28.45 -2.24
N ALA A 709 0.51 -27.17 -2.63
CA ALA A 709 0.11 -26.78 -3.97
C ALA A 709 1.09 -27.27 -5.03
N GLU A 710 2.39 -27.09 -4.83
CA GLU A 710 3.44 -27.58 -5.75
C GLU A 710 3.32 -29.09 -5.98
N ILE A 711 3.16 -29.88 -4.90
CA ILE A 711 2.99 -31.33 -4.99
C ILE A 711 1.70 -31.67 -5.76
N SER A 712 0.57 -31.04 -5.40
CA SER A 712 -0.71 -31.30 -6.05
C SER A 712 -0.65 -30.99 -7.55
N ILE A 713 -0.09 -29.83 -7.93
CA ILE A 713 0.03 -29.44 -9.32
C ILE A 713 1.00 -30.35 -10.06
N GLY A 714 2.11 -30.75 -9.43
CA GLY A 714 3.06 -31.72 -9.99
C GLY A 714 2.38 -33.06 -10.33
N VAL A 715 1.52 -33.57 -9.44
CA VAL A 715 0.72 -34.78 -9.70
C VAL A 715 -0.22 -34.56 -10.89
N ALA A 716 -0.93 -33.44 -10.96
CA ALA A 716 -1.83 -33.13 -12.07
C ALA A 716 -1.10 -32.95 -13.41
N PHE A 717 0.13 -32.40 -13.38
CA PHE A 717 0.97 -32.25 -14.56
C PHE A 717 1.47 -33.61 -15.06
N ALA A 718 1.90 -34.49 -14.15
CA ALA A 718 2.34 -35.84 -14.49
C ALA A 718 1.19 -36.68 -15.08
N THR A 719 -0.02 -36.62 -14.49
CA THR A 719 -1.20 -37.31 -15.04
C THR A 719 -1.56 -36.76 -16.43
N PHE A 720 -1.48 -35.44 -16.64
CA PHE A 720 -1.69 -34.84 -17.95
C PHE A 720 -0.67 -35.33 -18.99
N LEU A 721 0.63 -35.30 -18.69
CA LEU A 721 1.67 -35.81 -19.60
C LEU A 721 1.46 -37.29 -19.94
N PHE A 722 1.08 -38.11 -18.96
CA PHE A 722 0.77 -39.51 -19.19
C PHE A 722 -0.41 -39.66 -20.18
N THR A 723 -1.50 -38.90 -19.99
CA THR A 723 -2.65 -38.92 -20.92
C THR A 723 -2.26 -38.48 -22.33
N LEU A 724 -1.40 -37.46 -22.47
CA LEU A 724 -0.89 -37.00 -23.76
C LEU A 724 -0.08 -38.09 -24.46
N ILE A 725 0.91 -38.68 -23.77
CA ILE A 725 1.78 -39.71 -24.34
C ILE A 725 0.96 -40.92 -24.79
N TRP A 726 0.01 -41.36 -23.96
CA TRP A 726 -0.90 -42.44 -24.30
C TRP A 726 -1.73 -42.13 -25.54
N LYS A 727 -2.28 -40.92 -25.64
CA LYS A 727 -3.07 -40.47 -26.78
C LYS A 727 -2.25 -40.36 -28.07
N PHE A 728 -1.04 -39.81 -28.00
CA PHE A 728 -0.14 -39.72 -29.14
C PHE A 728 0.27 -41.11 -29.66
N ARG A 729 0.52 -42.08 -28.78
CA ARG A 729 0.82 -43.47 -29.17
C ARG A 729 -0.37 -44.17 -29.85
N THR A 730 -1.59 -43.78 -29.51
CA THR A 730 -2.81 -44.40 -30.05
C THR A 730 -3.32 -43.69 -31.33
N LEU A 731 -2.94 -42.44 -31.58
CA LEU A 731 -3.28 -41.70 -32.80
C LEU A 731 -2.57 -42.28 -34.05
N ARG A 732 -3.37 -42.67 -35.06
CA ARG A 732 -2.89 -43.29 -36.32
C ARG A 732 -1.92 -42.43 -37.12
N VAL A 733 -1.98 -41.10 -36.99
CA VAL A 733 -1.11 -40.15 -37.70
C VAL A 733 0.35 -40.31 -37.26
N PHE A 734 0.59 -40.48 -35.96
CA PHE A 734 1.95 -40.72 -35.46
C PHE A 734 2.44 -42.13 -35.73
N LYS A 735 1.56 -43.13 -35.80
CA LYS A 735 1.97 -44.46 -36.30
C LYS A 735 2.48 -44.37 -37.75
N ARG A 736 1.92 -43.49 -38.58
CA ARG A 736 2.42 -43.25 -39.95
C ARG A 736 3.71 -42.42 -39.98
N VAL A 737 3.83 -41.38 -39.17
CA VAL A 737 5.07 -40.57 -39.09
C VAL A 737 6.22 -41.36 -38.47
N ALA A 738 5.98 -42.13 -37.41
CA ALA A 738 6.97 -43.02 -36.81
C ALA A 738 7.38 -44.15 -37.77
N ALA A 739 6.43 -44.72 -38.53
CA ALA A 739 6.77 -45.66 -39.61
C ALA A 739 7.60 -45.00 -40.72
N PHE A 740 7.33 -43.75 -41.07
CA PHE A 740 8.08 -43.00 -42.08
C PHE A 740 9.48 -42.58 -41.60
N VAL A 741 9.65 -42.30 -40.31
CA VAL A 741 10.95 -42.03 -39.68
C VAL A 741 11.76 -43.31 -39.53
N SER A 742 11.13 -44.42 -39.13
CA SER A 742 11.76 -45.75 -39.07
C SER A 742 12.22 -46.24 -40.45
N GLN A 743 11.43 -46.02 -41.51
CA GLN A 743 11.85 -46.31 -42.88
C GLN A 743 13.04 -45.48 -43.37
N ARG A 744 13.30 -44.32 -42.74
CA ARG A 744 14.43 -43.46 -43.08
C ARG A 744 15.72 -43.87 -42.36
N GLU A 745 15.62 -44.50 -41.20
CA GLU A 745 16.77 -45.11 -40.49
C GLU A 745 17.24 -46.40 -41.18
N ASP A 746 16.32 -47.23 -41.68
CA ASP A 746 16.66 -48.44 -42.45
C ASP A 746 17.29 -48.13 -43.83
N ALA A 747 17.00 -46.95 -44.40
CA ALA A 747 17.62 -46.48 -45.64
C ALA A 747 19.06 -45.94 -45.46
N THR A 748 19.48 -45.66 -44.23
CA THR A 748 20.85 -45.19 -43.92
C THR A 748 21.82 -46.31 -43.51
N VAL A 749 21.33 -47.54 -43.34
CA VAL A 749 22.17 -48.73 -43.05
C VAL A 749 21.84 -49.84 -44.05
N GLY A 750 21.99 -49.53 -45.33
CA GLY A 750 21.81 -50.48 -46.43
C GLY A 750 23.01 -50.41 -47.37
N THR A 751 23.89 -51.41 -47.25
CA THR A 751 24.99 -51.70 -48.17
C THR A 751 24.56 -51.66 -49.64
N VAL A 752 25.39 -51.01 -50.45
CA VAL A 752 25.37 -50.93 -51.91
C VAL A 752 25.16 -52.30 -52.57
N PRO A 753 24.21 -52.43 -53.52
CA PRO A 753 24.39 -53.31 -54.66
C PRO A 753 24.73 -52.49 -55.91
N SER A 754 25.66 -53.04 -56.67
CA SER A 754 26.20 -52.56 -57.93
C SER A 754 25.12 -52.34 -58.99
N ARG A 755 25.24 -51.20 -59.69
CA ARG A 755 24.57 -50.93 -60.96
C ARG A 755 24.97 -51.98 -62.00
N ASN A 756 24.01 -52.44 -62.79
CA ASN A 756 24.26 -52.71 -64.21
C ASN A 756 23.17 -52.08 -65.08
N ILE A 757 23.62 -51.67 -66.25
CA ILE A 757 23.06 -50.69 -67.18
C ILE A 757 22.18 -51.38 -68.22
N SER A 758 21.07 -50.75 -68.65
CA SER A 758 20.80 -50.47 -70.07
C SER A 758 19.49 -49.70 -70.29
N TRP A 759 19.54 -48.86 -71.32
CA TRP A 759 18.63 -47.78 -71.73
C TRP A 759 17.66 -48.23 -72.85
N PHE A 760 16.51 -47.53 -72.97
CA PHE A 760 15.74 -47.10 -74.18
C PHE A 760 15.72 -48.02 -75.44
N SER A 761 14.67 -48.22 -76.26
CA SER A 761 13.35 -47.61 -76.51
C SER A 761 12.73 -48.28 -77.76
N ILE A 762 11.48 -47.93 -78.11
CA ILE A 762 10.85 -47.90 -79.45
C ILE A 762 9.92 -49.08 -79.90
N SER A 763 8.62 -48.73 -79.94
CA SER A 763 7.54 -48.96 -80.93
C SER A 763 7.00 -50.35 -81.37
N ASP A 764 5.66 -50.37 -81.37
CA ASP A 764 4.72 -50.75 -82.44
C ASP A 764 4.08 -52.16 -82.56
N HIS A 765 2.77 -52.05 -82.82
CA HIS A 765 1.84 -52.89 -83.60
C HIS A 765 0.94 -53.98 -82.95
N HIS A 766 -0.36 -53.61 -82.92
CA HIS A 766 -1.56 -54.25 -83.51
C HIS A 766 -2.00 -55.70 -83.19
N GLY A 767 -3.33 -55.81 -82.99
CA GLY A 767 -4.15 -57.03 -83.09
C GLY A 767 -5.20 -57.09 -81.96
N GLU A 768 -6.42 -56.54 -82.15
CA GLU A 768 -7.68 -57.31 -82.37
C GLU A 768 -8.07 -58.24 -81.19
N GLY A 769 -9.27 -58.20 -80.58
CA GLY A 769 -10.53 -57.56 -80.94
C GLY A 769 -11.48 -57.42 -79.73
N ASN A 770 -12.43 -56.51 -79.90
CA ASN A 770 -13.59 -56.25 -79.04
C ASN A 770 -14.74 -57.21 -79.38
N ASP A 771 -15.65 -57.43 -78.43
CA ASP A 771 -17.08 -57.36 -78.76
C ASP A 771 -17.90 -56.84 -77.57
N GLY A 772 -18.65 -55.77 -77.82
CA GLY A 772 -19.47 -55.04 -76.85
C GLY A 772 -20.01 -53.78 -77.52
N SER A 773 -21.20 -53.89 -78.09
CA SER A 773 -21.84 -52.88 -78.94
C SER A 773 -22.75 -51.90 -78.18
N LEU A 774 -22.91 -50.72 -78.81
CA LEU A 774 -23.96 -49.69 -78.70
C LEU A 774 -23.83 -48.68 -77.53
N ASP A 775 -23.96 -47.36 -77.68
CA ASP A 775 -23.92 -46.43 -78.83
C ASP A 775 -24.00 -44.98 -78.24
N ARG A 776 -23.31 -43.99 -78.85
CA ARG A 776 -23.56 -42.52 -78.91
C ARG A 776 -23.71 -41.68 -77.61
N GLU A 777 -23.30 -40.41 -77.46
CA GLU A 777 -22.75 -39.36 -78.33
C GLU A 777 -22.16 -38.20 -77.48
N SER A 778 -21.16 -37.51 -78.03
CA SER A 778 -20.82 -36.07 -77.89
C SER A 778 -20.42 -35.43 -76.53
N GLN A 779 -19.09 -35.43 -76.32
CA GLN A 779 -18.14 -34.37 -75.87
C GLN A 779 -18.47 -32.87 -76.15
N PRO A 780 -17.64 -31.85 -75.75
CA PRO A 780 -16.50 -31.85 -74.81
C PRO A 780 -16.30 -30.56 -73.93
N LEU A 781 -15.14 -30.52 -73.26
CA LEU A 781 -14.26 -29.36 -72.91
C LEU A 781 -14.26 -28.80 -71.47
N LEU A 782 -13.21 -29.24 -70.77
CA LEU A 782 -12.43 -28.59 -69.69
C LEU A 782 -11.80 -27.25 -70.16
N PRO A 783 -11.36 -26.33 -69.26
CA PRO A 783 -10.29 -26.54 -68.26
C PRO A 783 -10.72 -26.59 -66.79
#